data_AF-A0A9P7H3B5-F1
#
_entry.id   AF-A0A9P7H3B5-F1
#
_cell.length_a   1.000
_cell.length_b   1.000
_cell.length_c   1.000
_cell.angle_alpha   90.00
_cell.angle_beta   90.00
_cell.angle_gamma   90.00
#
_symmetry.space_group_name_H-M   'P 1'
#
loop_
_entity.id
_entity.type
_entity.pdbx_description
1 polymer ?
#
loop_
_entity_poly.entity_id
_entity_poly.type
_entity_poly.pdbx_seq_one_letter_code
_entity_poly.pdbx_strand_id
1 'polypeptide(L)'
;MAQSTTSSSFDKDLAQAICDLEVPKRLKISPDGQKVLYSTSLLASQRKAKNGVSTLWLASSTEANSSRKLTSGLFNDTSPTWHPSGNQVAFLSDRAKPGESSAIWLMRLDGGDAISITSTDNAEDIETFEFSPSGEIIAYVSPDEKSQDRKDKEEKEEPDPEVWGERWEHARLRLVDVKSHETKVLVEGDQHVGEIAWSPDGKSLAFFTAENPDIEEPFLTGMTISTVNVETGEINKLCTVMNEPYDLTWAPDGQIYFITGTPSDKDAGGRSVYKIDPKAAETDFVKVACGVDDDAADLIVVGGKLLVNRAVRLVDIVSELGGEDVFIENEELWVWDISMNPETDKTILVAGLSDANTPYDVFVMEAGKDRIKLSNHGKPVEDHSFGTCTVLTCQSADGEVELDGLYLTPTSQAIDGKPAEPLPTFVIIHGGPTSRDCDSFDATGFNWAPYILSQGYGVLLPQYRGSSGRGEKFASYSMGGQGKYDYADVISITDNAIKEGFADSKKLIVGGWSQGGLITYICSVRNGLHGLGWRFNACIAGAGVCDIESLVMTSDLGSTYERELAGGEATWTLPKEDTTRRQGSALWEVFGAVEHTRRTGEAVIPPMLILHGEEDVRCPFSQAEGFRRALRTHGLPSYEISPKLTITSNLKKDLIPLKPITIMATQNTSAPSKTIHEFLQRHPEVKTGPQAKAELEVIHDTGDTFCEITQIFDNTILHQDYDGDSRRRVFALALVNDALALARYKEEAGDEDVSCGCKSREKEGPEHSLHESIVVVKEAECEEHKELDEPNPDCSAYVFNTLGYLAAIYCPLSFPFSLQLDKKHSLVEPVDSGYTSENEDGNEEQTPATIRADPYEKTFTERWLTGFISRAESLPIFTSEETSQRALDQAAYIFESLFAAALDEDDQNSPFMRQFSFETLIPGQEKQQIQVQLNDGLAGTNDTDFEDVGLQSWGASIVFSDMMCATPKRFGLTDLSLTSHTRIIELGAGTGLVSLVLGKLIPALGIKDSRIIATDYHPAVLENLQSNIAINYPEDIVKPVETCPLDWADFSQDAPFDVPATMLFATDVVYAPEHACWLRDCATQLLSDNGVFWLLVTIRPNGKFAGIGDTVEAAFTAADRPCGRTGQRLDILQREKLDKRSGVGRGDESHYELFRIGWA
;
A
#
# COMPACT_ATOMS: atom_id res chain seq x y z
N MET A 1 23.78 43.06 -4.42
CA MET A 1 23.76 42.05 -5.49
C MET A 1 22.45 41.30 -5.33
N ALA A 2 21.61 41.31 -6.36
CA ALA A 2 20.31 40.65 -6.34
C ALA A 2 20.54 39.13 -6.23
N GLN A 3 20.05 38.51 -5.15
CA GLN A 3 19.94 37.06 -5.10
C GLN A 3 18.81 36.66 -6.04
N SER A 4 19.21 35.97 -7.11
CA SER A 4 18.37 35.20 -8.00
C SER A 4 17.42 34.33 -7.18
N THR A 5 16.11 34.57 -7.30
CA THR A 5 15.05 33.65 -6.88
C THR A 5 15.13 32.40 -7.74
N THR A 6 15.98 31.45 -7.35
CA THR A 6 15.91 30.07 -7.84
C THR A 6 14.62 29.46 -7.33
N SER A 7 13.82 28.91 -8.25
CA SER A 7 12.79 27.92 -7.94
C SER A 7 13.36 26.92 -6.93
N SER A 8 12.77 26.79 -5.74
CA SER A 8 13.21 25.80 -4.75
C SER A 8 12.72 24.44 -5.23
N SER A 9 13.63 23.66 -5.82
CA SER A 9 13.40 22.25 -6.09
C SER A 9 13.08 21.51 -4.79
N PHE A 10 12.19 20.51 -4.84
CA PHE A 10 11.95 19.58 -3.74
C PHE A 10 13.28 19.02 -3.21
N ASP A 11 13.62 19.34 -1.96
CA ASP A 11 14.81 18.81 -1.29
C ASP A 11 14.54 17.38 -0.83
N LYS A 12 14.81 16.42 -1.74
CA LYS A 12 14.56 15.00 -1.51
C LYS A 12 15.46 14.44 -0.40
N ASP A 13 16.70 14.92 -0.31
CA ASP A 13 17.67 14.39 0.65
C ASP A 13 17.27 14.78 2.07
N LEU A 14 16.84 16.03 2.28
CA LEU A 14 16.29 16.46 3.58
C LEU A 14 15.00 15.71 3.93
N ALA A 15 14.08 15.56 2.99
CA ALA A 15 12.83 14.83 3.24
C ALA A 15 13.10 13.37 3.62
N GLN A 16 14.03 12.71 2.92
CA GLN A 16 14.45 11.35 3.22
C GLN A 16 15.16 11.26 4.58
N ALA A 17 16.06 12.20 4.89
CA ALA A 17 16.75 12.24 6.18
C ALA A 17 15.77 12.38 7.36
N ILE A 18 14.71 13.18 7.21
CA ILE A 18 13.63 13.30 8.21
C ILE A 18 12.89 11.96 8.36
N CYS A 19 12.49 11.32 7.24
CA CYS A 19 11.82 10.02 7.28
C CYS A 19 12.66 8.90 7.92
N ASP A 20 13.99 8.97 7.81
CA ASP A 20 14.90 7.94 8.29
C ASP A 20 15.29 8.07 9.76
N LEU A 21 14.80 9.11 10.46
CA LEU A 21 15.05 9.35 11.87
C LEU A 21 14.55 8.20 12.73
N GLU A 22 15.37 7.76 13.68
CA GLU A 22 14.95 6.81 14.72
C GLU A 22 14.35 7.59 15.90
N VAL A 23 13.15 7.24 16.32
CA VAL A 23 12.45 7.87 17.44
C VAL A 23 12.51 6.92 18.63
N PRO A 24 12.99 7.35 19.80
CA PRO A 24 12.89 6.59 21.04
C PRO A 24 11.45 6.18 21.35
N LYS A 25 11.26 4.92 21.66
CA LYS A 25 10.02 4.27 22.09
C LYS A 25 10.31 3.49 23.38
N ARG A 26 9.33 3.41 24.28
CA ARG A 26 9.36 2.60 25.52
C ARG A 26 10.68 2.71 26.29
N LEU A 27 10.80 3.76 27.11
CA LEU A 27 11.99 4.04 27.91
C LEU A 27 11.88 3.36 29.28
N LYS A 28 12.99 2.77 29.77
CA LYS A 28 13.12 2.24 31.14
C LYS A 28 14.49 2.55 31.77
N ILE A 29 14.49 3.17 32.94
CA ILE A 29 15.71 3.38 33.75
C ILE A 29 15.97 2.14 34.63
N SER A 30 17.24 1.76 34.79
CA SER A 30 17.62 0.61 35.61
C SER A 30 17.26 0.82 37.09
N PRO A 31 17.04 -0.26 37.87
CA PRO A 31 16.71 -0.13 39.30
C PRO A 31 17.74 0.65 40.13
N ASP A 32 19.03 0.62 39.73
CA ASP A 32 20.11 1.38 40.38
C ASP A 32 20.27 2.83 39.87
N GLY A 33 19.47 3.23 38.87
CA GLY A 33 19.47 4.55 38.26
C GLY A 33 20.69 4.85 37.38
N GLN A 34 21.53 3.87 37.05
CA GLN A 34 22.80 4.07 36.32
C GLN A 34 22.70 3.90 34.81
N LYS A 35 21.68 3.19 34.32
CA LYS A 35 21.54 2.85 32.91
C LYS A 35 20.13 3.15 32.42
N VAL A 36 20.03 3.51 31.15
CA VAL A 36 18.77 3.74 30.46
C VAL A 36 18.67 2.77 29.30
N LEU A 37 17.55 2.05 29.23
CA LEU A 37 17.20 1.11 28.18
C LEU A 37 15.99 1.68 27.42
N TYR A 38 16.01 1.63 26.10
CA TYR A 38 14.87 2.06 25.29
C TYR A 38 14.87 1.33 23.95
N SER A 39 13.71 1.25 23.30
CA SER A 39 13.60 0.79 21.91
C SER A 39 13.53 1.99 20.96
N THR A 40 13.66 1.78 19.66
CA THR A 40 13.49 2.83 18.65
C THR A 40 12.66 2.33 17.48
N SER A 41 11.79 3.17 16.93
CA SER A 41 11.15 2.92 15.63
C SER A 41 11.52 4.03 14.65
N LEU A 42 11.36 3.81 13.34
CA LEU A 42 11.54 4.90 12.38
C LEU A 42 10.40 5.91 12.48
N LEU A 43 10.72 7.18 12.25
CA LEU A 43 9.77 8.27 12.18
C LEU A 43 8.80 8.00 11.02
N ALA A 44 7.50 8.20 11.28
CA ALA A 44 6.42 7.93 10.32
C ALA A 44 6.26 6.45 9.90
N SER A 45 6.65 5.50 10.74
CA SER A 45 6.44 4.05 10.52
C SER A 45 7.01 3.53 9.19
N GLN A 46 8.02 4.22 8.67
CA GLN A 46 8.79 3.78 7.51
C GLN A 46 9.41 2.41 7.78
N ARG A 47 9.49 1.57 6.74
CA ARG A 47 10.20 0.29 6.84
C ARG A 47 11.49 0.40 6.04
N LYS A 48 12.64 0.15 6.68
CA LYS A 48 13.94 -0.04 5.99
C LYS A 48 14.09 -1.45 5.42
N ALA A 49 13.14 -2.34 5.68
CA ALA A 49 13.13 -3.74 5.29
C ALA A 49 11.68 -4.20 5.00
N LYS A 50 11.50 -5.42 4.47
CA LYS A 50 10.17 -6.04 4.24
C LYS A 50 9.27 -5.95 5.49
N ASN A 51 9.87 -6.11 6.67
CA ASN A 51 9.20 -6.07 7.97
C ASN A 51 9.55 -4.79 8.74
N GLY A 52 8.68 -4.39 9.68
CA GLY A 52 9.02 -3.33 10.64
C GLY A 52 10.22 -3.74 11.48
N VAL A 53 11.14 -2.82 11.72
CA VAL A 53 12.35 -3.06 12.53
C VAL A 53 12.37 -2.11 13.73
N SER A 54 12.81 -2.63 14.87
CA SER A 54 13.01 -1.88 16.10
C SER A 54 14.28 -2.34 16.79
N THR A 55 15.07 -1.40 17.30
CA THR A 55 16.37 -1.68 17.93
C THR A 55 16.32 -1.33 19.41
N LEU A 56 16.90 -2.17 20.28
CA LEU A 56 17.13 -1.79 21.67
C LEU A 56 18.44 -1.03 21.81
N TRP A 57 18.43 -0.02 22.64
CA TRP A 57 19.56 0.85 22.95
C TRP A 57 19.81 0.91 24.44
N LEU A 58 21.08 1.04 24.81
CA LEU A 58 21.52 1.19 26.20
C LEU A 58 22.40 2.43 26.33
N ALA A 59 22.14 3.25 27.35
CA ALA A 59 22.92 4.44 27.67
C ALA A 59 23.30 4.48 29.15
N SER A 60 24.35 5.23 29.49
CA SER A 60 24.69 5.59 30.86
C SER A 60 23.88 6.82 31.27
N SER A 61 23.30 6.82 32.47
CA SER A 61 22.50 7.96 32.95
C SER A 61 23.35 9.20 33.33
N THR A 62 24.68 9.06 33.36
CA THR A 62 25.60 10.13 33.80
C THR A 62 26.52 10.64 32.70
N GLU A 63 26.53 10.00 31.53
CA GLU A 63 27.44 10.34 30.44
C GLU A 63 26.65 10.79 29.22
N ALA A 64 26.93 12.01 28.75
CA ALA A 64 26.32 12.55 27.54
C ALA A 64 26.71 11.74 26.30
N ASN A 65 25.77 11.57 25.37
CA ASN A 65 25.96 10.82 24.12
C ASN A 65 26.48 9.38 24.32
N SER A 66 26.07 8.73 25.42
CA SER A 66 26.52 7.37 25.77
C SER A 66 25.64 6.26 25.21
N SER A 67 24.52 6.60 24.55
CA SER A 67 23.65 5.64 23.89
C SER A 67 24.38 4.79 22.86
N ARG A 68 24.21 3.48 22.95
CA ARG A 68 24.71 2.50 21.97
C ARG A 68 23.67 1.43 21.69
N LYS A 69 23.67 0.88 20.47
CA LYS A 69 22.84 -0.27 20.12
C LYS A 69 23.16 -1.45 21.05
N LEU A 70 22.11 -2.10 21.52
CA LEU A 70 22.16 -3.31 22.34
C LEU A 70 21.77 -4.54 21.52
N THR A 71 20.85 -4.39 20.57
CA THR A 71 20.50 -5.44 19.59
C THR A 71 20.91 -5.06 18.17
N SER A 72 20.84 -6.01 17.23
CA SER A 72 21.35 -5.85 15.86
C SER A 72 20.54 -4.88 15.00
N GLY A 73 19.26 -4.64 15.33
CA GLY A 73 18.33 -3.85 14.53
C GLY A 73 17.83 -4.57 13.26
N LEU A 74 17.98 -5.89 13.20
CA LEU A 74 17.47 -6.73 12.09
C LEU A 74 16.05 -7.27 12.35
N PHE A 75 15.54 -7.08 13.56
CA PHE A 75 14.30 -7.65 14.07
C PHE A 75 13.44 -6.55 14.67
N ASN A 76 12.19 -6.87 15.00
CA ASN A 76 11.30 -5.97 15.71
C ASN A 76 11.46 -6.13 17.24
N ASP A 77 12.57 -5.60 17.79
CA ASP A 77 12.82 -5.69 19.24
C ASP A 77 12.12 -4.54 19.99
N THR A 78 11.08 -4.84 20.78
CA THR A 78 10.21 -3.84 21.43
C THR A 78 9.94 -4.15 22.91
N SER A 79 9.25 -3.23 23.60
CA SER A 79 8.82 -3.37 25.00
C SER A 79 9.92 -3.85 25.96
N PRO A 80 11.09 -3.19 26.00
CA PRO A 80 12.17 -3.62 26.87
C PRO A 80 11.84 -3.36 28.35
N THR A 81 12.10 -4.33 29.21
CA THR A 81 11.89 -4.26 30.66
C THR A 81 13.09 -4.82 31.41
N TRP A 82 13.52 -4.12 32.46
CA TRP A 82 14.57 -4.58 33.37
C TRP A 82 14.07 -5.74 34.22
N HIS A 83 14.87 -6.81 34.32
CA HIS A 83 14.70 -7.76 35.41
C HIS A 83 14.95 -7.03 36.76
N PRO A 84 14.22 -7.31 37.85
CA PRO A 84 14.37 -6.62 39.14
C PRO A 84 15.80 -6.59 39.71
N SER A 85 16.64 -7.56 39.34
CA SER A 85 18.07 -7.61 39.71
C SER A 85 18.98 -6.61 38.97
N GLY A 86 18.51 -5.97 37.90
CA GLY A 86 19.26 -4.99 37.11
C GLY A 86 20.34 -5.56 36.17
N ASN A 87 20.55 -6.88 36.14
CA ASN A 87 21.61 -7.51 35.32
C ASN A 87 21.11 -8.16 34.02
N GLN A 88 19.80 -8.18 33.81
CA GLN A 88 19.14 -8.81 32.66
C GLN A 88 18.01 -7.91 32.15
N VAL A 89 17.70 -8.06 30.86
CA VAL A 89 16.63 -7.34 30.19
C VAL A 89 15.75 -8.33 29.45
N ALA A 90 14.43 -8.19 29.59
CA ALA A 90 13.46 -8.89 28.76
C ALA A 90 12.87 -7.95 27.72
N PHE A 91 12.44 -8.47 26.58
CA PHE A 91 11.86 -7.70 25.49
C PHE A 91 11.07 -8.62 24.55
N LEU A 92 10.16 -8.05 23.76
CA LEU A 92 9.48 -8.75 22.68
C LEU A 92 10.35 -8.74 21.44
N SER A 93 10.40 -9.86 20.71
CA SER A 93 11.12 -9.93 19.44
C SER A 93 10.56 -11.01 18.54
N ASP A 94 10.46 -10.69 17.25
CA ASP A 94 10.10 -11.57 16.16
C ASP A 94 11.31 -12.36 15.59
N ARG A 95 12.47 -12.31 16.25
CA ARG A 95 13.72 -12.89 15.74
C ARG A 95 13.68 -14.39 15.40
N ALA A 96 12.70 -15.13 15.90
CA ALA A 96 12.49 -16.53 15.51
C ALA A 96 11.75 -16.67 14.17
N LYS A 97 10.78 -15.77 13.90
CA LYS A 97 9.96 -15.71 12.68
C LYS A 97 9.73 -14.24 12.28
N PRO A 98 10.71 -13.59 11.65
CA PRO A 98 10.67 -12.16 11.41
C PRO A 98 9.43 -11.74 10.61
N GLY A 99 8.68 -10.76 11.12
CA GLY A 99 7.44 -10.25 10.54
C GLY A 99 6.19 -11.10 10.75
N GLU A 100 6.30 -12.28 11.39
CA GLU A 100 5.16 -13.18 11.62
C GLU A 100 4.67 -13.12 13.07
N SER A 101 5.50 -13.54 14.04
CA SER A 101 5.10 -13.57 15.44
C SER A 101 6.25 -13.30 16.41
N SER A 102 5.89 -12.71 17.56
CA SER A 102 6.83 -12.35 18.61
C SER A 102 6.84 -13.33 19.78
N ALA A 103 7.99 -13.41 20.46
CA ALA A 103 8.17 -14.11 21.73
C ALA A 103 8.83 -13.18 22.77
N ILE A 104 8.78 -13.54 24.05
CA ILE A 104 9.53 -12.87 25.11
C ILE A 104 10.94 -13.43 25.14
N TRP A 105 11.92 -12.56 24.99
CA TRP A 105 13.34 -12.90 25.02
C TRP A 105 14.01 -12.29 26.24
N LEU A 106 14.95 -13.03 26.82
CA LEU A 106 15.77 -12.58 27.94
C LEU A 106 17.25 -12.50 27.53
N MET A 107 17.90 -11.39 27.85
CA MET A 107 19.30 -11.14 27.53
C MET A 107 20.05 -10.67 28.77
N ARG A 108 21.28 -11.16 28.95
CA ARG A 108 22.19 -10.70 29.99
C ARG A 108 23.03 -9.53 29.51
N LEU A 109 23.28 -8.56 30.39
CA LEU A 109 24.10 -7.39 30.04
C LEU A 109 25.61 -7.61 30.15
N ASP A 110 26.05 -8.69 30.81
CA ASP A 110 27.46 -9.09 30.89
C ASP A 110 27.91 -9.96 29.71
N GLY A 111 27.04 -10.18 28.73
CA GLY A 111 27.28 -10.94 27.52
C GLY A 111 26.49 -12.25 27.43
N GLY A 112 26.46 -12.84 26.23
CA GLY A 112 25.68 -14.02 25.88
C GLY A 112 24.50 -13.69 24.96
N ASP A 113 24.07 -14.68 24.18
CA ASP A 113 22.93 -14.55 23.26
C ASP A 113 21.61 -14.47 24.05
N ALA A 114 20.64 -13.75 23.49
CA ALA A 114 19.30 -13.74 24.06
C ALA A 114 18.65 -15.13 23.93
N ILE A 115 17.89 -15.53 24.95
CA ILE A 115 17.16 -16.80 24.97
C ILE A 115 15.65 -16.53 25.00
N SER A 116 14.88 -17.33 24.27
CA SER A 116 13.42 -17.26 24.31
C SER A 116 12.90 -17.85 25.62
N ILE A 117 12.03 -17.12 26.30
CA ILE A 117 11.36 -17.54 27.54
C ILE A 117 9.99 -18.14 27.23
N THR A 118 9.30 -17.64 26.21
CA THR A 118 8.05 -18.21 25.69
C THR A 118 8.29 -19.06 24.44
N SER A 119 7.25 -19.76 23.96
CA SER A 119 7.30 -20.45 22.66
C SER A 119 7.65 -19.46 21.55
N THR A 120 8.42 -19.91 20.56
CA THR A 120 8.72 -19.18 19.32
C THR A 120 7.75 -19.49 18.20
N ASP A 121 6.82 -20.42 18.45
CA ASP A 121 5.79 -20.85 17.51
C ASP A 121 4.41 -20.31 17.88
N ASN A 122 4.34 -19.17 18.58
CA ASN A 122 3.06 -18.52 18.88
C ASN A 122 2.37 -18.20 17.55
N ALA A 123 1.09 -18.58 17.42
CA ALA A 123 0.30 -18.21 16.24
C ALA A 123 -0.11 -16.73 16.28
N GLU A 124 -0.21 -16.15 17.47
CA GLU A 124 -0.64 -14.78 17.70
C GLU A 124 0.39 -14.02 18.55
N ASP A 125 0.44 -12.70 18.41
CA ASP A 125 1.42 -11.85 19.09
C ASP A 125 1.14 -11.73 20.60
N ILE A 126 2.21 -11.50 21.36
CA ILE A 126 2.11 -11.15 22.79
C ILE A 126 1.85 -9.65 22.90
N GLU A 127 0.73 -9.28 23.53
CA GLU A 127 0.26 -7.90 23.62
C GLU A 127 1.03 -7.10 24.69
N THR A 128 1.25 -7.69 25.87
CA THR A 128 2.01 -7.06 26.96
C THR A 128 2.62 -8.11 27.89
N PHE A 129 3.67 -7.72 28.64
CA PHE A 129 4.26 -8.57 29.67
C PHE A 129 4.88 -7.75 30.82
N GLU A 130 4.91 -8.33 32.02
CA GLU A 130 5.54 -7.77 33.22
C GLU A 130 6.24 -8.84 34.06
N PHE A 131 7.41 -8.52 34.60
CA PHE A 131 8.04 -9.34 35.64
C PHE A 131 7.27 -9.25 36.94
N SER A 132 7.18 -10.37 37.66
CA SER A 132 6.80 -10.35 39.07
C SER A 132 7.82 -9.52 39.88
N PRO A 133 7.44 -8.99 41.07
CA PRO A 133 8.38 -8.25 41.92
C PRO A 133 9.65 -9.04 42.29
N SER A 134 9.60 -10.39 42.30
CA SER A 134 10.77 -11.24 42.52
C SER A 134 11.62 -11.46 41.28
N GLY A 135 11.05 -11.29 40.07
CA GLY A 135 11.69 -11.57 38.79
C GLY A 135 11.67 -13.05 38.37
N GLU A 136 11.10 -13.93 39.19
CA GLU A 136 11.07 -15.38 38.92
C GLU A 136 9.99 -15.78 37.91
N ILE A 137 8.96 -14.96 37.75
CA ILE A 137 7.80 -15.21 36.89
C ILE A 137 7.60 -13.99 36.00
N ILE A 138 7.20 -14.22 34.75
CA ILE A 138 6.65 -13.18 33.86
C ILE A 138 5.16 -13.45 33.66
N ALA A 139 4.34 -12.43 33.90
CA ALA A 139 2.95 -12.41 33.45
C ALA A 139 2.88 -11.79 32.08
N TYR A 140 2.08 -12.35 31.18
CA TYR A 140 1.91 -11.82 29.83
C TYR A 140 0.52 -12.11 29.30
N VAL A 141 0.11 -11.28 28.34
CA VAL A 141 -1.20 -11.35 27.69
C VAL A 141 -0.99 -11.73 26.23
N SER A 142 -1.67 -12.77 25.78
CA SER A 142 -1.66 -13.19 24.38
C SER A 142 -2.97 -13.83 23.98
N PRO A 143 -3.42 -13.70 22.71
CA PRO A 143 -4.56 -14.43 22.18
C PRO A 143 -4.46 -15.95 22.36
N ASP A 144 -5.61 -16.61 22.29
CA ASP A 144 -5.63 -18.07 22.13
C ASP A 144 -5.10 -18.48 20.76
N GLU A 145 -4.47 -19.64 20.72
CA GLU A 145 -4.09 -20.28 19.46
C GLU A 145 -5.32 -20.52 18.58
N LYS A 146 -5.20 -20.23 17.28
CA LYS A 146 -6.25 -20.54 16.30
C LYS A 146 -6.67 -22.00 16.42
N SER A 147 -7.98 -22.25 16.44
CA SER A 147 -8.52 -23.61 16.46
C SER A 147 -8.08 -24.41 15.22
N GLN A 148 -8.00 -25.74 15.33
CA GLN A 148 -7.62 -26.58 14.19
C GLN A 148 -8.61 -26.45 13.02
N ASP A 149 -9.91 -26.27 13.27
CA ASP A 149 -10.91 -26.01 12.22
C ASP A 149 -10.60 -24.70 11.46
N ARG A 150 -10.17 -23.66 12.19
CA ARG A 150 -9.77 -22.38 11.59
C ARG A 150 -8.47 -22.52 10.80
N LYS A 151 -7.45 -23.18 11.36
CA LYS A 151 -6.20 -23.49 10.65
C LYS A 151 -6.49 -24.30 9.38
N ASP A 152 -7.34 -25.33 9.46
CA ASP A 152 -7.73 -26.18 8.34
C ASP A 152 -8.54 -25.43 7.26
N LYS A 153 -9.33 -24.42 7.62
CA LYS A 153 -10.10 -23.59 6.67
C LYS A 153 -9.25 -22.52 6.02
N GLU A 154 -8.38 -21.86 6.79
CA GLU A 154 -7.38 -20.93 6.27
C GLU A 154 -6.41 -21.66 5.32
N GLU A 155 -5.95 -22.87 5.68
CA GLU A 155 -5.10 -23.72 4.82
C GLU A 155 -5.83 -24.25 3.57
N LYS A 156 -7.17 -24.33 3.60
CA LYS A 156 -7.99 -24.74 2.44
C LYS A 156 -8.50 -23.55 1.62
N GLU A 157 -8.12 -22.33 2.00
CA GLU A 157 -8.62 -21.09 1.40
C GLU A 157 -10.16 -21.06 1.27
N GLU A 158 -10.87 -21.64 2.24
CA GLU A 158 -12.34 -21.57 2.29
C GLU A 158 -12.71 -20.31 3.10
N PRO A 159 -13.11 -19.19 2.46
CA PRO A 159 -13.50 -18.00 3.21
C PRO A 159 -14.82 -18.28 3.93
N ASP A 160 -14.75 -18.48 5.25
CA ASP A 160 -15.94 -18.33 6.09
C ASP A 160 -16.37 -16.85 6.01
N PRO A 161 -17.66 -16.54 5.79
CA PRO A 161 -18.12 -15.16 5.87
C PRO A 161 -17.81 -14.63 7.28
N GLU A 162 -17.04 -13.55 7.34
CA GLU A 162 -16.78 -12.85 8.59
C GLU A 162 -18.07 -12.12 8.99
N VAL A 163 -18.76 -12.66 10.00
CA VAL A 163 -19.94 -12.04 10.58
C VAL A 163 -19.49 -11.24 11.79
N TRP A 164 -19.63 -9.92 11.71
CA TRP A 164 -19.33 -9.04 12.84
C TRP A 164 -20.06 -9.50 14.10
N GLY A 165 -19.35 -9.61 15.22
CA GLY A 165 -19.88 -10.12 16.48
C GLY A 165 -19.83 -11.65 16.63
N GLU A 166 -19.40 -12.40 15.60
CA GLU A 166 -19.21 -13.84 15.67
C GLU A 166 -17.72 -14.21 15.64
N ARG A 167 -17.31 -15.16 16.48
CA ARG A 167 -15.97 -15.81 16.49
C ARG A 167 -14.79 -14.86 16.72
N TRP A 168 -14.69 -14.39 17.97
CA TRP A 168 -13.57 -13.57 18.44
C TRP A 168 -12.44 -14.38 19.06
N GLU A 169 -11.20 -13.90 18.89
CA GLU A 169 -10.03 -14.42 19.59
C GLU A 169 -9.79 -13.62 20.86
N HIS A 170 -9.94 -14.28 22.01
CA HIS A 170 -9.75 -13.66 23.30
C HIS A 170 -8.31 -13.79 23.76
N ALA A 171 -7.74 -12.68 24.22
CA ALA A 171 -6.46 -12.68 24.90
C ALA A 171 -6.59 -13.24 26.32
N ARG A 172 -5.55 -13.94 26.76
CA ARG A 172 -5.46 -14.67 28.03
C ARG A 172 -4.33 -14.15 28.87
N LEU A 173 -4.55 -14.12 30.19
CA LEU A 173 -3.47 -13.92 31.14
C LEU A 173 -2.72 -15.24 31.35
N ARG A 174 -1.42 -15.23 31.02
CA ARG A 174 -0.52 -16.37 31.14
C ARG A 174 0.65 -16.02 32.07
N LEU A 175 1.21 -17.04 32.70
CA LEU A 175 2.41 -16.95 33.53
C LEU A 175 3.47 -17.89 32.97
N VAL A 176 4.70 -17.41 32.87
CA VAL A 176 5.87 -18.23 32.52
C VAL A 176 6.93 -18.15 33.61
N ASP A 177 7.43 -19.31 34.04
CA ASP A 177 8.57 -19.40 34.95
C ASP A 177 9.85 -19.09 34.17
N VAL A 178 10.62 -18.10 34.64
CA VAL A 178 11.79 -17.57 33.92
C VAL A 178 12.92 -18.61 33.82
N LYS A 179 12.95 -19.62 34.69
CA LYS A 179 14.02 -20.61 34.76
C LYS A 179 13.68 -21.91 34.06
N SER A 180 12.47 -22.43 34.26
CA SER A 180 12.01 -23.68 33.62
C SER A 180 11.38 -23.44 32.25
N HIS A 181 10.98 -22.20 31.96
CA HIS A 181 10.23 -21.78 30.77
C HIS A 181 8.85 -22.47 30.69
N GLU A 182 8.36 -23.02 31.81
CA GLU A 182 7.03 -23.61 31.88
C GLU A 182 5.98 -22.50 31.91
N THR A 183 5.02 -22.60 30.99
CA THR A 183 3.91 -21.66 30.86
C THR A 183 2.63 -22.27 31.41
N LYS A 184 1.85 -21.48 32.16
CA LYS A 184 0.48 -21.81 32.57
C LYS A 184 -0.49 -20.68 32.23
N VAL A 185 -1.70 -21.04 31.82
CA VAL A 185 -2.81 -20.07 31.68
C VAL A 185 -3.36 -19.80 33.07
N LEU A 186 -3.45 -18.52 33.46
CA LEU A 186 -3.97 -18.11 34.76
C LEU A 186 -5.44 -17.70 34.68
N VAL A 187 -5.83 -17.00 33.62
CA VAL A 187 -7.22 -16.60 33.37
C VAL A 187 -7.66 -17.14 32.01
N GLU A 188 -8.68 -18.00 32.03
CA GLU A 188 -9.33 -18.62 30.88
C GLU A 188 -10.82 -18.24 30.81
N GLY A 189 -11.48 -18.50 29.68
CA GLY A 189 -12.94 -18.34 29.55
C GLY A 189 -13.38 -17.57 28.31
N ASP A 190 -14.56 -16.96 28.36
CA ASP A 190 -15.16 -16.27 27.20
C ASP A 190 -15.04 -14.74 27.32
N GLN A 191 -13.95 -14.24 27.92
CA GLN A 191 -13.66 -12.81 28.03
C GLN A 191 -12.27 -12.49 27.48
N HIS A 192 -12.13 -11.32 26.88
CA HIS A 192 -10.86 -10.78 26.40
C HIS A 192 -10.14 -10.07 27.56
N VAL A 193 -8.90 -10.49 27.85
CA VAL A 193 -8.06 -9.90 28.90
C VAL A 193 -7.22 -8.77 28.31
N GLY A 194 -7.22 -7.59 28.95
CA GLY A 194 -6.40 -6.44 28.56
C GLY A 194 -5.19 -6.24 29.49
N GLU A 195 -4.88 -4.98 29.83
CA GLU A 195 -3.74 -4.61 30.68
C GLU A 195 -3.70 -5.37 32.02
N ILE A 196 -2.48 -5.52 32.56
CA ILE A 196 -2.18 -6.25 33.80
C ILE A 196 -1.31 -5.43 34.72
N ALA A 197 -1.41 -5.66 36.03
CA ALA A 197 -0.55 -5.03 37.03
C ALA A 197 -0.27 -5.95 38.23
N TRP A 198 1.00 -6.18 38.55
CA TRP A 198 1.37 -6.98 39.72
C TRP A 198 1.07 -6.27 41.04
N SER A 199 0.47 -7.00 41.98
CA SER A 199 0.43 -6.58 43.38
C SER A 199 1.86 -6.42 43.95
N PRO A 200 2.10 -5.47 44.87
CA PRO A 200 3.43 -5.22 45.42
C PRO A 200 4.10 -6.44 46.09
N ASP A 201 3.30 -7.40 46.58
CA ASP A 201 3.81 -8.63 47.21
C ASP A 201 3.98 -9.81 46.24
N GLY A 202 3.62 -9.64 44.97
CA GLY A 202 3.75 -10.63 43.91
C GLY A 202 2.77 -11.81 44.02
N LYS A 203 1.74 -11.75 44.89
CA LYS A 203 0.81 -12.87 45.08
C LYS A 203 -0.45 -12.77 44.23
N SER A 204 -0.72 -11.60 43.66
CA SER A 204 -1.89 -11.33 42.86
C SER A 204 -1.59 -10.40 41.70
N LEU A 205 -2.45 -10.44 40.69
CA LEU A 205 -2.45 -9.55 39.52
C LEU A 205 -3.79 -8.84 39.44
N ALA A 206 -3.79 -7.54 39.15
CA ALA A 206 -4.97 -6.83 38.66
C ALA A 206 -4.98 -6.91 37.13
N PHE A 207 -6.16 -6.94 36.52
CA PHE A 207 -6.30 -6.97 35.07
C PHE A 207 -7.66 -6.45 34.61
N PHE A 208 -7.73 -6.00 33.36
CA PHE A 208 -8.98 -5.67 32.68
C PHE A 208 -9.58 -6.85 31.94
N THR A 209 -10.90 -6.93 31.89
CA THR A 209 -11.63 -7.80 30.94
C THR A 209 -12.75 -7.08 30.22
N ALA A 210 -12.90 -7.39 28.93
CA ALA A 210 -14.03 -7.05 28.07
C ALA A 210 -14.75 -8.34 27.63
N GLU A 211 -16.00 -8.26 27.17
CA GLU A 211 -16.72 -9.47 26.70
C GLU A 211 -16.09 -10.05 25.43
N ASN A 212 -15.49 -9.20 24.61
CA ASN A 212 -14.82 -9.56 23.35
C ASN A 212 -13.72 -8.51 23.03
N PRO A 213 -12.90 -8.71 21.98
CA PRO A 213 -11.76 -7.86 21.63
C PRO A 213 -12.13 -6.72 20.66
N ASP A 214 -13.41 -6.55 20.31
CA ASP A 214 -13.85 -5.44 19.47
C ASP A 214 -13.59 -4.12 20.20
N ILE A 215 -13.10 -3.12 19.46
CA ILE A 215 -12.71 -1.84 20.04
C ILE A 215 -13.91 -1.04 20.57
N GLU A 216 -15.13 -1.31 20.11
CA GLU A 216 -16.34 -0.69 20.67
C GLU A 216 -16.76 -1.33 22.00
N GLU A 217 -16.31 -2.53 22.31
CA GLU A 217 -16.78 -3.31 23.46
C GLU A 217 -16.62 -2.58 24.81
N PRO A 218 -15.46 -1.98 25.14
CA PRO A 218 -15.29 -1.17 26.35
C PRO A 218 -16.34 -0.06 26.51
N PHE A 219 -16.82 0.50 25.41
CA PHE A 219 -17.77 1.61 25.43
C PHE A 219 -19.23 1.14 25.51
N LEU A 220 -19.51 -0.07 25.03
CA LEU A 220 -20.86 -0.66 25.04
C LEU A 220 -21.19 -1.31 26.38
N THR A 221 -20.27 -2.09 26.94
CA THR A 221 -20.51 -2.89 28.15
C THR A 221 -19.61 -2.52 29.33
N GLY A 222 -18.56 -1.75 29.07
CA GLY A 222 -17.57 -1.37 30.07
C GLY A 222 -16.48 -2.43 30.28
N MET A 223 -15.29 -1.98 30.68
CA MET A 223 -14.23 -2.90 31.10
C MET A 223 -14.37 -3.25 32.57
N THR A 224 -14.26 -4.54 32.88
CA THR A 224 -14.25 -5.06 34.24
C THR A 224 -12.84 -5.08 34.79
N ILE A 225 -12.63 -4.46 35.95
CA ILE A 225 -11.38 -4.54 36.70
C ILE A 225 -11.50 -5.70 37.68
N SER A 226 -10.58 -6.67 37.59
CA SER A 226 -10.53 -7.85 38.46
C SER A 226 -9.14 -8.07 39.05
N THR A 227 -9.08 -8.87 40.10
CA THR A 227 -7.82 -9.38 40.65
C THR A 227 -7.81 -10.89 40.64
N VAL A 228 -6.65 -11.51 40.41
CA VAL A 228 -6.47 -12.96 40.47
C VAL A 228 -5.33 -13.33 41.41
N ASN A 229 -5.53 -14.34 42.24
CA ASN A 229 -4.46 -14.93 43.03
C ASN A 229 -3.61 -15.88 42.16
N VAL A 230 -2.30 -15.68 42.16
CA VAL A 230 -1.35 -16.36 41.26
C VAL A 230 -1.15 -17.85 41.60
N GLU A 231 -1.35 -18.22 42.86
CA GLU A 231 -1.21 -19.61 43.33
C GLU A 231 -2.52 -20.39 43.16
N THR A 232 -3.65 -19.80 43.57
CA THR A 232 -4.95 -20.50 43.61
C THR A 232 -5.76 -20.33 42.33
N GLY A 233 -5.48 -19.31 41.51
CA GLY A 233 -6.32 -18.92 40.36
C GLY A 233 -7.65 -18.28 40.76
N GLU A 234 -7.85 -17.95 42.04
CA GLU A 234 -9.09 -17.33 42.51
C GLU A 234 -9.22 -15.90 41.99
N ILE A 235 -10.28 -15.63 41.22
CA ILE A 235 -10.60 -14.33 40.64
C ILE A 235 -11.63 -13.61 41.50
N ASN A 236 -11.36 -12.34 41.82
CA ASN A 236 -12.27 -11.41 42.46
C ASN A 236 -12.56 -10.23 41.52
N LYS A 237 -13.83 -10.09 41.10
CA LYS A 237 -14.29 -8.97 40.28
C LYS A 237 -14.50 -7.75 41.16
N LEU A 238 -13.86 -6.62 40.85
CA LEU A 238 -13.92 -5.40 41.64
C LEU A 238 -15.03 -4.47 41.16
N CYS A 239 -14.92 -3.97 39.93
CA CYS A 239 -15.90 -3.04 39.37
C CYS A 239 -15.92 -3.12 37.84
N THR A 240 -16.87 -2.43 37.23
CA THR A 240 -16.92 -2.20 35.79
C THR A 240 -16.88 -0.69 35.55
N VAL A 241 -15.96 -0.26 34.69
CA VAL A 241 -15.78 1.14 34.28
C VAL A 241 -16.26 1.24 32.85
N MET A 242 -17.10 2.22 32.54
CA MET A 242 -17.51 2.47 31.15
C MET A 242 -16.34 3.07 30.37
N ASN A 243 -16.26 2.78 29.08
CA ASN A 243 -15.13 3.12 28.20
C ASN A 243 -13.86 2.35 28.59
N GLU A 244 -12.75 2.65 27.92
CA GLU A 244 -11.47 1.98 28.12
C GLU A 244 -10.63 2.71 29.19
N PRO A 245 -10.58 2.21 30.45
CA PRO A 245 -9.59 2.65 31.42
C PRO A 245 -8.20 2.15 31.05
N TYR A 246 -7.17 2.79 31.59
CA TYR A 246 -5.80 2.50 31.23
C TYR A 246 -4.77 2.87 32.30
N ASP A 247 -3.50 2.55 32.05
CA ASP A 247 -2.38 2.67 33.00
C ASP A 247 -2.71 1.99 34.33
N LEU A 248 -3.19 0.74 34.24
CA LEU A 248 -3.55 -0.04 35.41
C LEU A 248 -2.32 -0.22 36.31
N THR A 249 -2.43 0.23 37.55
CA THR A 249 -1.29 0.29 38.47
C THR A 249 -1.68 -0.18 39.87
N TRP A 250 -1.01 -1.21 40.40
CA TRP A 250 -1.19 -1.61 41.79
C TRP A 250 -0.12 -0.97 42.68
N ALA A 251 -0.52 0.04 43.45
CA ALA A 251 0.42 0.86 44.20
C ALA A 251 0.84 0.22 45.56
N PRO A 252 1.95 0.66 46.15
CA PRO A 252 2.46 0.14 47.43
C PRO A 252 1.53 0.34 48.65
N ASP A 253 0.58 1.26 48.56
CA ASP A 253 -0.48 1.44 49.57
C ASP A 253 -1.54 0.32 49.55
N GLY A 254 -1.45 -0.58 48.56
CA GLY A 254 -2.35 -1.72 48.36
C GLY A 254 -3.59 -1.38 47.52
N GLN A 255 -3.74 -0.14 47.06
CA GLN A 255 -4.83 0.31 46.18
C GLN A 255 -4.45 0.10 44.71
N ILE A 256 -5.47 -0.02 43.87
CA ILE A 256 -5.34 -0.10 42.41
C ILE A 256 -5.74 1.25 41.84
N TYR A 257 -4.92 1.79 40.94
CA TYR A 257 -5.11 3.07 40.26
C TYR A 257 -5.19 2.84 38.75
N PHE A 258 -5.91 3.73 38.08
CA PHE A 258 -6.04 3.75 36.62
C PHE A 258 -6.47 5.16 36.18
N ILE A 259 -6.34 5.45 34.90
CA ILE A 259 -6.81 6.68 34.28
C ILE A 259 -8.00 6.36 33.38
N THR A 260 -9.00 7.24 33.38
CA THR A 260 -10.09 7.23 32.40
C THR A 260 -10.67 8.65 32.26
N GLY A 261 -11.68 8.81 31.41
CA GLY A 261 -12.32 10.09 31.16
C GLY A 261 -13.00 10.72 32.38
N THR A 262 -13.39 11.98 32.21
CA THR A 262 -14.05 12.80 33.23
C THR A 262 -15.23 13.50 32.58
N PRO A 263 -16.47 13.11 32.92
CA PRO A 263 -16.84 11.99 33.80
C PRO A 263 -16.42 10.63 33.23
N SER A 264 -16.30 9.60 34.07
CA SER A 264 -15.74 8.28 33.69
C SER A 264 -16.56 7.50 32.66
N ASP A 265 -17.74 7.98 32.28
CA ASP A 265 -18.59 7.42 31.22
C ASP A 265 -18.53 8.25 29.92
N LYS A 266 -17.53 9.11 29.79
CA LYS A 266 -17.24 9.94 28.61
C LYS A 266 -15.81 9.75 28.18
N ASP A 267 -15.61 9.61 26.88
CA ASP A 267 -14.28 9.47 26.29
C ASP A 267 -13.79 10.78 25.67
N ALA A 268 -14.71 11.58 25.13
CA ALA A 268 -14.45 12.94 24.67
C ALA A 268 -14.47 13.93 25.85
N GLY A 269 -13.55 13.72 26.80
CA GLY A 269 -13.45 14.46 28.05
C GLY A 269 -12.01 14.61 28.56
N GLY A 270 -11.87 15.34 29.66
CA GLY A 270 -10.59 15.42 30.36
C GLY A 270 -10.26 14.10 31.06
N ARG A 271 -9.00 13.86 31.39
CA ARG A 271 -8.52 12.60 31.97
C ARG A 271 -8.22 12.74 33.45
N SER A 272 -8.73 11.82 34.26
CA SER A 272 -8.54 11.80 35.70
C SER A 272 -7.94 10.48 36.19
N VAL A 273 -7.24 10.55 37.31
CA VAL A 273 -6.80 9.36 38.05
C VAL A 273 -7.93 8.91 38.97
N TYR A 274 -8.27 7.63 38.89
CA TYR A 274 -9.22 6.95 39.75
C TYR A 274 -8.51 5.87 40.57
N LYS A 275 -9.14 5.47 41.68
CA LYS A 275 -8.64 4.40 42.53
C LYS A 275 -9.71 3.44 43.03
N ILE A 276 -9.29 2.22 43.36
CA ILE A 276 -10.10 1.15 43.93
C ILE A 276 -9.35 0.54 45.12
N ASP A 277 -10.08 0.21 46.20
CA ASP A 277 -9.56 -0.64 47.27
C ASP A 277 -9.95 -2.11 46.99
N PRO A 278 -9.01 -2.98 46.60
CA PRO A 278 -9.32 -4.38 46.26
C PRO A 278 -9.77 -5.22 47.46
N LYS A 279 -9.66 -4.70 48.70
CA LYS A 279 -10.04 -5.39 49.94
C LYS A 279 -11.36 -4.89 50.53
N ALA A 280 -11.98 -3.87 49.93
CA ALA A 280 -13.26 -3.35 50.40
C ALA A 280 -14.37 -4.40 50.25
N ALA A 281 -15.35 -4.39 51.18
CA ALA A 281 -16.48 -5.31 51.13
C ALA A 281 -17.46 -4.99 49.97
N GLU A 282 -17.54 -3.73 49.60
CA GLU A 282 -18.20 -3.23 48.38
C GLU A 282 -17.13 -2.42 47.63
N THR A 283 -16.80 -2.85 46.43
CA THR A 283 -15.75 -2.27 45.59
C THR A 283 -16.37 -1.31 44.59
N ASP A 284 -16.03 -0.03 44.73
CA ASP A 284 -16.35 1.04 43.80
C ASP A 284 -15.09 1.90 43.61
N PHE A 285 -15.04 2.67 42.52
CA PHE A 285 -13.90 3.52 42.20
C PHE A 285 -14.18 4.99 42.50
N VAL A 286 -13.14 5.74 42.85
CA VAL A 286 -13.27 7.17 43.15
C VAL A 286 -12.20 7.99 42.44
N LYS A 287 -12.59 9.13 41.87
CA LYS A 287 -11.67 10.13 41.31
C LYS A 287 -10.79 10.70 42.42
N VAL A 288 -9.48 10.77 42.19
CA VAL A 288 -8.50 11.25 43.18
C VAL A 288 -7.60 12.38 42.70
N ALA A 289 -7.37 12.52 41.39
CA ALA A 289 -6.54 13.59 40.83
C ALA A 289 -6.90 13.90 39.38
N CYS A 290 -6.41 15.06 38.91
CA CYS A 290 -6.50 15.56 37.54
C CYS A 290 -7.93 15.76 37.00
N GLY A 291 -8.05 16.18 35.74
CA GLY A 291 -9.27 16.28 34.96
C GLY A 291 -10.13 17.50 35.27
N VAL A 292 -9.62 18.48 36.02
CA VAL A 292 -10.33 19.75 36.30
C VAL A 292 -9.80 20.87 35.42
N ASP A 293 -8.52 21.20 35.58
CA ASP A 293 -7.80 22.22 34.79
C ASP A 293 -6.53 21.63 34.12
N ASP A 294 -6.33 20.32 34.29
CA ASP A 294 -5.22 19.50 33.85
C ASP A 294 -5.73 18.11 33.43
N ASP A 295 -4.90 17.34 32.73
CA ASP A 295 -5.23 15.99 32.27
C ASP A 295 -4.16 14.99 32.71
N ALA A 296 -4.60 13.84 33.25
CA ALA A 296 -3.69 12.74 33.58
C ALA A 296 -3.18 12.06 32.30
N ALA A 297 -1.87 11.92 32.17
CA ALA A 297 -1.23 11.32 31.01
C ALA A 297 -0.67 9.92 31.28
N ASP A 298 0.09 9.73 32.38
CA ASP A 298 0.71 8.45 32.72
C ASP A 298 0.83 8.26 34.25
N LEU A 299 0.88 7.00 34.72
CA LEU A 299 1.14 6.63 36.12
C LEU A 299 2.42 5.79 36.27
N ILE A 300 3.25 6.08 37.28
CA ILE A 300 4.45 5.27 37.59
C ILE A 300 4.61 5.07 39.10
N VAL A 301 4.87 3.82 39.51
CA VAL A 301 5.28 3.48 40.89
C VAL A 301 6.80 3.47 40.97
N VAL A 302 7.36 4.30 41.86
CA VAL A 302 8.80 4.38 42.08
C VAL A 302 9.09 4.77 43.53
N GLY A 303 10.11 4.16 44.15
CA GLY A 303 10.55 4.52 45.51
C GLY A 303 9.47 4.38 46.60
N GLY A 304 8.46 3.53 46.39
CA GLY A 304 7.32 3.38 47.29
C GLY A 304 6.22 4.45 47.12
N LYS A 305 6.32 5.31 46.10
CA LYS A 305 5.38 6.38 45.77
C LYS A 305 4.69 6.10 44.44
N LEU A 306 3.53 6.72 44.23
CA LEU A 306 2.83 6.77 42.95
C LEU A 306 2.96 8.19 42.39
N LEU A 307 3.53 8.31 41.19
CA LEU A 307 3.64 9.57 40.46
C LEU A 307 2.64 9.60 39.31
N VAL A 308 2.24 10.82 38.94
CA VAL A 308 1.38 11.11 37.80
C VAL A 308 2.06 12.14 36.90
N ASN A 309 2.07 11.89 35.59
CA ASN A 309 2.34 12.92 34.59
C ASN A 309 1.04 13.68 34.30
N ARG A 310 1.08 15.00 34.44
CA ARG A 310 -0.05 15.90 34.26
C ARG A 310 0.22 16.84 33.09
N ALA A 311 -0.63 16.75 32.08
CA ALA A 311 -0.71 17.71 31.00
C ALA A 311 -1.40 18.99 31.50
N VAL A 312 -0.69 20.12 31.49
CA VAL A 312 -1.20 21.44 31.90
C VAL A 312 -0.94 22.46 30.80
N ARG A 313 -1.97 22.77 30.02
CA ARG A 313 -1.90 23.47 28.73
C ARG A 313 -0.86 22.79 27.82
N LEU A 314 0.28 23.45 27.60
CA LEU A 314 1.37 23.02 26.73
C LEU A 314 2.58 22.46 27.50
N VAL A 315 2.45 22.26 28.81
CA VAL A 315 3.53 21.86 29.73
C VAL A 315 3.18 20.51 30.36
N ASP A 316 4.21 19.71 30.64
CA ASP A 316 4.07 18.46 31.41
C ASP A 316 4.69 18.58 32.79
N ILE A 317 3.96 18.09 33.79
CA ILE A 317 4.34 18.15 35.19
C ILE A 317 4.28 16.75 35.79
N VAL A 318 5.42 16.25 36.27
CA VAL A 318 5.48 15.01 37.04
C VAL A 318 5.31 15.35 38.51
N SER A 319 4.27 14.83 39.14
CA SER A 319 3.93 15.10 40.55
C SER A 319 3.75 13.80 41.32
N GLU A 320 4.05 13.81 42.63
CA GLU A 320 3.56 12.77 43.53
C GLU A 320 2.03 12.87 43.62
N LEU A 321 1.30 11.75 43.51
CA LEU A 321 -0.16 11.76 43.52
C LEU A 321 -0.67 12.33 44.86
N GLY A 322 -1.30 13.51 44.81
CA GLY A 322 -1.73 14.25 46.01
C GLY A 322 -0.61 14.93 46.80
N GLY A 323 0.60 14.99 46.24
CA GLY A 323 1.80 15.59 46.81
C GLY A 323 2.32 16.81 46.03
N GLU A 324 3.65 16.99 46.04
CA GLU A 324 4.33 18.12 45.39
C GLU A 324 4.76 17.79 43.96
N ASP A 325 5.00 18.82 43.16
CA ASP A 325 5.59 18.71 41.83
C ASP A 325 7.08 18.34 41.95
N VAL A 326 7.49 17.36 41.15
CA VAL A 326 8.85 16.82 41.14
C VAL A 326 9.64 17.37 39.95
N PHE A 327 9.04 17.38 38.76
CA PHE A 327 9.61 17.94 37.53
C PHE A 327 8.55 18.74 36.77
N ILE A 328 8.98 19.80 36.09
CA ILE A 328 8.15 20.66 35.24
C ILE A 328 8.94 20.86 33.94
N GLU A 329 8.41 20.32 32.84
CA GLU A 329 9.04 20.40 31.52
C GLU A 329 8.13 21.18 30.57
N ASN A 330 8.71 22.16 29.85
CA ASN A 330 7.95 22.97 28.90
C ASN A 330 7.71 22.23 27.58
N GLU A 331 8.45 21.15 27.37
CA GLU A 331 8.32 20.19 26.29
C GLU A 331 7.43 19.01 26.73
N GLU A 332 6.78 18.35 25.77
CA GLU A 332 6.00 17.15 26.05
C GLU A 332 6.90 15.99 26.51
N LEU A 333 6.47 15.28 27.55
CA LEU A 333 7.07 14.02 27.98
C LEU A 333 6.58 12.86 27.10
N TRP A 334 7.07 12.81 25.86
CA TRP A 334 6.65 11.82 24.86
C TRP A 334 6.71 10.37 25.37
N VAL A 335 7.88 10.00 25.90
CA VAL A 335 8.11 8.77 26.64
C VAL A 335 8.98 9.09 27.84
N TRP A 336 8.71 8.50 29.00
CA TRP A 336 9.49 8.79 30.19
C TRP A 336 9.50 7.61 31.16
N ASP A 337 10.50 7.62 32.05
CA ASP A 337 10.58 6.75 33.21
C ASP A 337 11.36 7.47 34.32
N ILE A 338 11.27 6.98 35.55
CA ILE A 338 11.83 7.65 36.71
C ILE A 338 12.42 6.66 37.70
N SER A 339 13.56 7.03 38.29
CA SER A 339 14.20 6.27 39.36
C SER A 339 14.34 7.13 40.60
N MET A 340 14.04 6.56 41.76
CA MET A 340 14.28 7.17 43.07
C MET A 340 15.17 6.24 43.88
N ASN A 341 16.35 6.74 44.27
CA ASN A 341 17.25 6.01 45.14
C ASN A 341 17.01 6.42 46.61
N PRO A 342 16.40 5.56 47.44
CA PRO A 342 16.04 5.92 48.81
C PRO A 342 17.25 6.07 49.75
N GLU A 343 18.42 5.53 49.39
CA GLU A 343 19.63 5.66 50.20
C GLU A 343 20.32 7.02 50.01
N THR A 344 20.16 7.61 48.82
CA THR A 344 20.81 8.87 48.43
C THR A 344 19.84 10.04 48.31
N ASP A 345 18.52 9.78 48.41
CA ASP A 345 17.43 10.72 48.13
C ASP A 345 17.50 11.32 46.71
N LYS A 346 18.17 10.60 45.80
CA LYS A 346 18.38 11.03 44.42
C LYS A 346 17.19 10.61 43.57
N THR A 347 16.55 11.56 42.91
CA THR A 347 15.49 11.32 41.92
C THR A 347 16.00 11.68 40.53
N ILE A 348 15.85 10.75 39.58
CA ILE A 348 16.30 10.88 38.20
C ILE A 348 15.10 10.66 37.29
N LEU A 349 14.69 11.69 36.55
CA LEU A 349 13.76 11.57 35.45
C LEU A 349 14.55 11.27 34.17
N VAL A 350 14.04 10.38 33.35
CA VAL A 350 14.53 10.16 32.00
C VAL A 350 13.38 10.30 31.04
N ALA A 351 13.55 11.12 30.00
CA ALA A 351 12.48 11.40 29.05
C ALA A 351 13.00 11.48 27.62
N GLY A 352 12.18 11.07 26.67
CA GLY A 352 12.28 11.45 25.27
C GLY A 352 11.69 12.84 25.10
N LEU A 353 12.54 13.83 24.79
CA LEU A 353 12.13 15.23 24.58
C LEU A 353 12.46 15.65 23.16
N SER A 354 11.72 16.64 22.66
CA SER A 354 11.88 17.20 21.32
C SER A 354 11.46 18.68 21.31
N ASP A 355 11.90 19.41 20.28
CA ASP A 355 11.47 20.77 19.96
C ASP A 355 11.50 20.96 18.43
N ALA A 356 11.08 22.12 17.92
CA ALA A 356 11.06 22.40 16.48
C ALA A 356 12.39 22.18 15.73
N ASN A 357 13.54 22.07 16.41
CA ASN A 357 14.86 21.82 15.82
C ASN A 357 15.47 20.48 16.21
N THR A 358 14.99 19.87 17.29
CA THR A 358 15.59 18.69 17.90
C THR A 358 14.63 17.52 17.78
N PRO A 359 14.90 16.54 16.89
CA PRO A 359 14.18 15.27 16.89
C PRO A 359 14.17 14.61 18.27
N TYR A 360 13.18 13.76 18.53
CA TYR A 360 13.06 13.05 19.81
C TYR A 360 14.36 12.35 20.19
N ASP A 361 14.96 12.81 21.28
CA ASP A 361 16.19 12.29 21.85
C ASP A 361 16.00 12.03 23.35
N VAL A 362 16.83 11.15 23.91
CA VAL A 362 16.75 10.74 25.30
C VAL A 362 17.55 11.69 26.18
N PHE A 363 16.91 12.23 27.21
CA PHE A 363 17.49 13.13 28.20
C PHE A 363 17.35 12.56 29.60
N VAL A 364 18.32 12.89 30.44
CA VAL A 364 18.28 12.65 31.89
C VAL A 364 18.21 13.98 32.61
N MET A 365 17.31 14.09 33.57
CA MET A 365 17.15 15.24 34.45
C MET A 365 17.26 14.80 35.91
N GLU A 366 17.98 15.58 36.69
CA GLU A 366 18.07 15.45 38.14
C GLU A 366 17.72 16.82 38.73
N ALA A 367 16.86 16.85 39.74
CA ALA A 367 16.40 18.09 40.34
C ALA A 367 17.57 19.00 40.74
N GLY A 368 17.57 20.24 40.26
CA GLY A 368 18.60 21.24 40.54
C GLY A 368 19.91 21.08 39.74
N LYS A 369 19.95 20.22 38.72
CA LYS A 369 21.07 20.07 37.79
C LYS A 369 20.65 20.32 36.34
N ASP A 370 21.63 20.61 35.50
CA ASP A 370 21.42 20.71 34.05
C ASP A 370 21.07 19.34 33.45
N ARG A 371 20.19 19.33 32.44
CA ARG A 371 19.82 18.12 31.69
C ARG A 371 21.01 17.54 30.92
N ILE A 372 21.08 16.22 30.83
CA ILE A 372 22.11 15.49 30.07
C ILE A 372 21.44 14.79 28.88
N LYS A 373 21.87 15.12 27.66
CA LYS A 373 21.44 14.43 26.43
C LYS A 373 22.21 13.11 26.27
N LEU A 374 21.52 11.98 26.24
CA LEU A 374 22.12 10.64 26.18
C LEU A 374 22.26 10.10 24.76
N SER A 375 21.34 10.46 23.86
CA SER A 375 21.32 9.99 22.46
C SER A 375 21.53 11.13 21.46
N ASN A 376 21.80 10.78 20.19
CA ASN A 376 21.81 11.72 19.07
C ASN A 376 21.12 11.09 17.85
N HIS A 377 19.84 10.75 17.99
CA HIS A 377 19.05 10.21 16.89
C HIS A 377 18.74 11.26 15.83
N GLY A 378 18.77 12.54 16.21
CA GLY A 378 18.67 13.68 15.29
C GLY A 378 19.91 13.93 14.43
N LYS A 379 20.98 13.12 14.55
CA LYS A 379 22.23 13.30 13.80
C LYS A 379 22.05 13.54 12.29
N PRO A 380 21.16 12.84 11.55
CA PRO A 380 20.99 13.07 10.12
C PRO A 380 20.56 14.49 9.74
N VAL A 381 19.97 15.25 10.67
CA VAL A 381 19.51 16.63 10.46
C VAL A 381 20.19 17.64 11.38
N GLU A 382 21.30 17.27 12.05
CA GLU A 382 21.94 18.10 13.09
C GLU A 382 22.50 19.44 12.57
N ASP A 383 22.81 19.51 11.28
CA ASP A 383 23.28 20.73 10.61
C ASP A 383 22.14 21.69 10.22
N HIS A 384 20.88 21.31 10.47
CA HIS A 384 19.71 22.12 10.16
C HIS A 384 19.16 22.80 11.42
N SER A 385 18.78 24.06 11.29
CA SER A 385 17.89 24.72 12.23
C SER A 385 16.66 25.17 11.46
N PHE A 386 15.51 24.66 11.88
CA PHE A 386 14.25 24.79 11.16
C PHE A 386 13.49 26.03 11.60
N GLY A 387 13.21 26.18 12.89
CA GLY A 387 12.43 27.34 13.36
C GLY A 387 12.43 27.59 14.86
N THR A 388 11.77 28.66 15.26
CA THR A 388 11.54 29.03 16.66
C THR A 388 10.05 28.94 16.97
N CYS A 389 9.69 28.42 18.14
CA CYS A 389 8.31 28.36 18.60
C CYS A 389 7.92 29.58 19.45
N THR A 390 6.75 30.17 19.18
CA THR A 390 6.14 31.23 20.01
C THR A 390 4.70 30.87 20.34
N VAL A 391 4.35 30.91 21.63
CA VAL A 391 2.96 30.71 22.06
C VAL A 391 2.17 32.01 21.88
N LEU A 392 1.04 31.91 21.18
CA LEU A 392 0.04 32.95 20.99
C LEU A 392 -1.18 32.66 21.86
N THR A 393 -1.76 33.70 22.43
CA THR A 393 -2.99 33.61 23.24
C THR A 393 -4.04 34.58 22.73
N CYS A 394 -5.31 34.16 22.71
CA CYS A 394 -6.45 35.02 22.41
C CYS A 394 -7.73 34.54 23.09
N GLN A 395 -8.75 35.39 23.15
CA GLN A 395 -10.08 34.95 23.59
C GLN A 395 -10.82 34.22 22.46
N SER A 396 -11.63 33.22 22.80
CA SER A 396 -12.57 32.60 21.87
C SER A 396 -13.58 33.62 21.34
N ALA A 397 -14.18 33.35 20.18
CA ALA A 397 -15.13 34.28 19.54
C ALA A 397 -16.36 34.61 20.41
N ASP A 398 -16.75 33.71 21.31
CA ASP A 398 -17.82 33.90 22.30
C ASP A 398 -17.33 34.50 23.62
N GLY A 399 -16.01 34.63 23.84
CA GLY A 399 -15.40 35.21 25.03
C GLY A 399 -15.44 34.30 26.27
N GLU A 400 -15.77 33.03 26.11
CA GLU A 400 -15.94 32.09 27.23
C GLU A 400 -14.60 31.48 27.72
N VAL A 401 -13.61 31.36 26.84
CA VAL A 401 -12.29 30.78 27.17
C VAL A 401 -11.15 31.54 26.49
N GLU A 402 -9.99 31.57 27.16
CA GLU A 402 -8.72 31.87 26.50
C GLU A 402 -8.28 30.65 25.68
N LEU A 403 -7.71 30.86 24.51
CA LEU A 403 -7.22 29.88 23.56
C LEU A 403 -5.70 30.02 23.40
N ASP A 404 -5.03 28.90 23.15
CA ASP A 404 -3.61 28.80 22.87
C ASP A 404 -3.37 28.47 21.39
N GLY A 405 -2.25 28.90 20.86
CA GLY A 405 -1.73 28.39 19.60
C GLY A 405 -0.21 28.54 19.54
N LEU A 406 0.48 27.62 18.88
CA LEU A 406 1.93 27.71 18.68
C LEU A 406 2.21 28.22 17.27
N TYR A 407 3.06 29.25 17.16
CA TYR A 407 3.54 29.73 15.87
C TYR A 407 5.03 29.40 15.71
N LEU A 408 5.34 28.57 14.73
CA LEU A 408 6.70 28.24 14.34
C LEU A 408 7.16 29.18 13.22
N THR A 409 8.25 29.90 13.48
CA THR A 409 8.87 30.84 12.54
C THR A 409 10.18 30.25 12.01
N PRO A 410 10.43 30.22 10.69
CA PRO A 410 11.70 29.76 10.14
C PRO A 410 12.90 30.48 10.76
N THR A 411 13.94 29.75 11.14
CA THR A 411 15.13 30.32 11.81
C THR A 411 15.77 31.42 10.98
N SER A 412 15.77 31.28 9.66
CA SER A 412 16.30 32.28 8.71
C SER A 412 15.55 33.62 8.71
N GLN A 413 14.34 33.67 9.28
CA GLN A 413 13.45 34.83 9.27
C GLN A 413 13.05 35.32 10.67
N ALA A 414 13.41 34.59 11.72
CA ALA A 414 13.08 34.92 13.11
C ALA A 414 14.01 36.02 13.68
N ILE A 415 13.39 37.04 14.27
CA ILE A 415 14.03 38.08 15.09
C ILE A 415 13.30 38.08 16.43
N ASP A 416 13.98 37.69 17.50
CA ASP A 416 13.40 37.54 18.85
C ASP A 416 12.11 36.68 18.87
N GLY A 417 12.11 35.58 18.10
CA GLY A 417 10.99 34.62 18.01
C GLY A 417 9.86 34.99 17.05
N LYS A 418 9.92 36.19 16.45
CA LYS A 418 8.89 36.70 15.53
C LYS A 418 9.46 36.92 14.12
N PRO A 419 8.69 36.74 13.04
CA PRO A 419 9.18 37.08 11.72
C PRO A 419 9.29 38.61 11.53
N ALA A 420 10.27 39.05 10.75
CA ALA A 420 10.46 40.47 10.44
C ALA A 420 9.28 41.08 9.65
N GLU A 421 8.64 40.27 8.81
CA GLU A 421 7.43 40.58 8.04
C GLU A 421 6.49 39.37 8.12
N PRO A 422 5.15 39.55 8.06
CA PRO A 422 4.20 38.44 8.11
C PRO A 422 4.50 37.38 7.04
N LEU A 423 4.48 36.11 7.42
CA LEU A 423 4.87 34.99 6.54
C LEU A 423 3.67 34.36 5.84
N PRO A 424 3.85 33.76 4.66
CA PRO A 424 2.95 32.72 4.18
C PRO A 424 2.87 31.60 5.22
N THR A 425 1.67 31.18 5.62
CA THR A 425 1.47 30.32 6.80
C THR A 425 0.64 29.08 6.48
N PHE A 426 1.11 27.94 6.96
CA PHE A 426 0.31 26.73 7.12
C PHE A 426 -0.38 26.74 8.49
N VAL A 427 -1.71 26.68 8.51
CA VAL A 427 -2.51 26.42 9.70
C VAL A 427 -2.75 24.92 9.76
N ILE A 428 -1.98 24.24 10.61
CA ILE A 428 -2.00 22.78 10.76
C ILE A 428 -2.82 22.45 12.00
N ILE A 429 -3.92 21.70 11.83
CA ILE A 429 -4.87 21.39 12.88
C ILE A 429 -4.67 19.94 13.34
N HIS A 430 -4.42 19.73 14.64
CA HIS A 430 -4.23 18.39 15.21
C HIS A 430 -5.50 17.53 15.18
N GLY A 431 -5.31 16.21 15.13
CA GLY A 431 -6.36 15.20 15.31
C GLY A 431 -6.84 15.10 16.75
N GLY A 432 -7.85 14.28 17.06
CA GLY A 432 -8.39 14.16 18.41
C GLY A 432 -9.90 13.94 18.40
N PRO A 433 -10.73 14.81 19.03
CA PRO A 433 -10.38 16.16 19.48
C PRO A 433 -9.53 16.25 20.76
N THR A 434 -9.48 15.21 21.59
CA THR A 434 -8.75 15.18 22.88
C THR A 434 -7.24 14.94 22.73
N SER A 435 -6.58 15.77 21.92
CA SER A 435 -5.11 15.82 21.73
C SER A 435 -4.60 17.24 21.97
N ARG A 436 -3.29 17.46 21.84
CA ARG A 436 -2.66 18.78 21.85
C ARG A 436 -1.39 18.77 21.01
N ASP A 437 -1.07 19.88 20.36
CA ASP A 437 0.26 20.11 19.81
C ASP A 437 1.18 20.78 20.84
N CYS A 438 2.44 20.36 20.93
CA CYS A 438 3.47 21.00 21.74
C CYS A 438 4.61 21.49 20.84
N ASP A 439 5.58 22.23 21.39
CA ASP A 439 6.83 22.50 20.65
C ASP A 439 7.59 21.18 20.48
N SER A 440 7.54 20.61 19.28
CA SER A 440 8.13 19.31 18.98
C SER A 440 8.60 19.23 17.53
N PHE A 441 9.52 18.30 17.27
CA PHE A 441 9.95 17.93 15.93
C PHE A 441 8.92 16.97 15.33
N ASP A 442 7.75 17.51 14.99
CA ASP A 442 6.74 16.71 14.31
C ASP A 442 7.08 16.61 12.82
N ALA A 443 7.06 15.40 12.30
CA ALA A 443 7.09 15.12 10.86
C ALA A 443 6.19 13.93 10.53
N THR A 444 5.20 13.66 11.38
CA THR A 444 4.25 12.57 11.23
C THR A 444 2.97 13.07 10.53
N GLY A 445 2.36 12.22 9.70
CA GLY A 445 1.15 12.58 8.96
C GLY A 445 1.32 13.83 8.08
N PHE A 446 0.56 14.90 8.37
CA PHE A 446 0.62 16.23 7.69
C PHE A 446 1.54 17.23 8.40
N ASN A 447 1.91 16.99 9.66
CA ASN A 447 2.63 17.97 10.45
C ASN A 447 4.14 17.97 10.11
N TRP A 448 4.48 18.13 8.83
CA TRP A 448 5.84 18.22 8.27
C TRP A 448 6.52 19.55 8.63
N ALA A 449 6.37 20.01 9.88
CA ALA A 449 6.77 21.33 10.31
C ALA A 449 8.25 21.65 9.99
N PRO A 450 9.25 20.77 10.26
CA PRO A 450 10.64 21.01 9.88
C PRO A 450 10.80 21.25 8.38
N TYR A 451 10.16 20.44 7.53
CA TYR A 451 10.26 20.61 6.08
C TYR A 451 9.55 21.89 5.60
N ILE A 452 8.37 22.20 6.13
CA ILE A 452 7.62 23.43 5.78
C ILE A 452 8.41 24.69 6.18
N LEU A 453 9.02 24.67 7.36
CA LEU A 453 9.89 25.74 7.86
C LEU A 453 11.14 25.91 6.99
N SER A 454 11.75 24.81 6.53
CA SER A 454 12.92 24.86 5.64
C SER A 454 12.60 25.52 4.29
N GLN A 455 11.35 25.42 3.84
CA GLN A 455 10.84 26.10 2.63
C GLN A 455 10.47 27.58 2.87
N GLY A 456 10.62 28.09 4.10
CA GLY A 456 10.42 29.50 4.45
C GLY A 456 8.98 29.89 4.79
N TYR A 457 8.09 28.92 5.01
CA TYR A 457 6.72 29.17 5.48
C TYR A 457 6.65 29.18 7.01
N GLY A 458 5.74 29.96 7.58
CA GLY A 458 5.37 29.82 8.99
C GLY A 458 4.39 28.66 9.19
N VAL A 459 4.35 28.12 10.40
CA VAL A 459 3.38 27.08 10.80
C VAL A 459 2.63 27.55 12.04
N LEU A 460 1.31 27.52 12.00
CA LEU A 460 0.43 27.80 13.13
C LEU A 460 -0.28 26.50 13.55
N LEU A 461 -0.14 26.15 14.82
CA LEU A 461 -0.74 24.98 15.49
C LEU A 461 -1.79 25.47 16.49
N PRO A 462 -3.09 25.54 16.13
CA PRO A 462 -4.14 26.07 16.98
C PRO A 462 -4.66 25.00 17.97
N GLN A 463 -4.76 25.36 19.25
CA GLN A 463 -5.35 24.52 20.30
C GLN A 463 -6.82 24.91 20.51
N TYR A 464 -7.70 24.20 19.82
CA TYR A 464 -9.14 24.48 19.82
C TYR A 464 -9.85 23.87 21.04
N ARG A 465 -11.03 24.38 21.41
CA ARG A 465 -11.84 23.73 22.46
C ARG A 465 -12.16 22.28 22.11
N GLY A 466 -11.82 21.38 23.02
CA GLY A 466 -11.77 19.94 22.78
C GLY A 466 -10.40 19.33 23.05
N SER A 467 -9.32 20.11 22.86
CA SER A 467 -7.93 19.70 23.12
C SER A 467 -7.68 19.31 24.59
N SER A 468 -6.65 18.50 24.81
CA SER A 468 -6.18 18.09 26.15
C SER A 468 -5.31 19.16 26.83
N GLY A 469 -4.95 18.90 28.09
CA GLY A 469 -4.15 19.76 28.96
C GLY A 469 -4.98 20.76 29.77
N ARG A 470 -6.31 20.71 29.71
CA ARG A 470 -7.19 21.76 30.29
C ARG A 470 -8.42 21.20 31.00
N GLY A 471 -8.48 19.88 31.18
CA GLY A 471 -9.50 19.21 31.95
C GLY A 471 -10.90 19.20 31.34
N GLU A 472 -11.84 18.67 32.11
CA GLU A 472 -13.21 18.32 31.69
C GLU A 472 -13.95 19.49 31.01
N LYS A 473 -13.89 20.69 31.59
CA LYS A 473 -14.67 21.82 31.07
C LYS A 473 -14.23 22.22 29.67
N PHE A 474 -12.93 22.15 29.38
CA PHE A 474 -12.41 22.52 28.06
C PHE A 474 -12.63 21.40 27.03
N ALA A 475 -12.40 20.14 27.41
CA ALA A 475 -12.58 18.98 26.54
C ALA A 475 -14.06 18.76 26.15
N SER A 476 -14.99 18.96 27.08
CA SER A 476 -16.43 18.71 26.88
C SER A 476 -17.10 19.58 25.81
N TYR A 477 -16.45 20.65 25.35
CA TYR A 477 -16.93 21.42 24.19
C TYR A 477 -16.95 20.60 22.90
N SER A 478 -16.18 19.52 22.80
CA SER A 478 -16.18 18.64 21.63
C SER A 478 -17.49 17.86 21.46
N MET A 479 -18.15 17.48 22.56
CA MET A 479 -19.40 16.73 22.56
C MET A 479 -20.54 17.53 21.90
N GLY A 480 -20.90 17.17 20.67
CA GLY A 480 -21.88 17.90 19.86
C GLY A 480 -21.43 19.30 19.44
N GLY A 481 -20.14 19.61 19.59
CA GLY A 481 -19.57 20.92 19.28
C GLY A 481 -18.73 20.99 18.02
N GLN A 482 -18.59 19.88 17.31
CA GLN A 482 -17.86 19.77 16.05
C GLN A 482 -18.40 20.74 14.99
N GLY A 483 -17.49 21.43 14.33
CA GLY A 483 -17.81 22.51 13.41
C GLY A 483 -18.36 23.77 14.07
N LYS A 484 -18.62 23.82 15.37
CA LYS A 484 -19.17 25.00 16.05
C LYS A 484 -18.10 25.73 16.82
N TYR A 485 -17.51 25.06 17.82
CA TYR A 485 -16.52 25.67 18.71
C TYR A 485 -15.12 25.54 18.12
N ASP A 486 -14.75 24.34 17.67
CA ASP A 486 -13.47 24.04 17.04
C ASP A 486 -13.15 24.94 15.84
N TYR A 487 -14.07 25.04 14.88
CA TYR A 487 -13.96 25.94 13.73
C TYR A 487 -13.79 27.40 14.17
N ALA A 488 -14.64 27.88 15.09
CA ALA A 488 -14.59 29.27 15.54
C ALA A 488 -13.26 29.60 16.25
N ASP A 489 -12.72 28.64 17.00
CA ASP A 489 -11.47 28.79 17.72
C ASP A 489 -10.27 28.80 16.76
N VAL A 490 -10.23 27.91 15.76
CA VAL A 490 -9.21 27.93 14.70
C VAL A 490 -9.20 29.26 13.95
N ILE A 491 -10.38 29.80 13.60
CA ILE A 491 -10.49 31.13 12.97
C ILE A 491 -9.99 32.23 13.91
N SER A 492 -10.31 32.16 15.21
CA SER A 492 -9.90 33.19 16.20
C SER A 492 -8.38 33.21 16.40
N ILE A 493 -7.76 32.03 16.53
CA ILE A 493 -6.31 31.89 16.70
C ILE A 493 -5.57 32.34 15.42
N THR A 494 -6.08 31.97 14.24
CA THR A 494 -5.52 32.41 12.95
C THR A 494 -5.60 33.93 12.80
N ASP A 495 -6.73 34.53 13.13
CA ASP A 495 -6.92 35.99 13.10
C ASP A 495 -5.99 36.70 14.08
N ASN A 496 -5.74 36.10 15.25
CA ASN A 496 -4.77 36.61 16.21
C ASN A 496 -3.34 36.58 15.64
N ALA A 497 -2.92 35.48 15.01
CA ALA A 497 -1.60 35.39 14.37
C ALA A 497 -1.41 36.44 13.26
N ILE A 498 -2.47 36.76 12.51
CA ILE A 498 -2.46 37.84 11.52
C ILE A 498 -2.31 39.22 12.17
N LYS A 499 -3.11 39.51 13.20
CA LYS A 499 -3.10 40.80 13.92
C LYS A 499 -1.78 41.06 14.63
N GLU A 500 -1.19 40.01 15.21
CA GLU A 500 0.12 40.05 15.83
C GLU A 500 1.25 40.12 14.79
N GLY A 501 0.95 40.00 13.48
CA GLY A 501 1.92 40.17 12.41
C GLY A 501 2.84 38.96 12.19
N PHE A 502 2.42 37.77 12.62
CA PHE A 502 3.10 36.52 12.32
C PHE A 502 2.72 35.99 10.93
N ALA A 503 1.41 35.99 10.62
CA ALA A 503 0.85 35.41 9.40
C ALA A 503 0.38 36.47 8.38
N ASP A 504 0.70 36.26 7.10
CA ASP A 504 0.18 37.08 5.99
C ASP A 504 -1.26 36.67 5.69
N SER A 505 -2.20 37.59 5.96
CA SER A 505 -3.64 37.45 5.71
C SER A 505 -4.04 37.02 4.29
N LYS A 506 -3.14 37.11 3.30
CA LYS A 506 -3.40 36.77 1.90
C LYS A 506 -2.78 35.44 1.46
N LYS A 507 -2.04 34.76 2.34
CA LYS A 507 -1.23 33.57 2.03
C LYS A 507 -1.35 32.52 3.13
N LEU A 508 -2.55 31.96 3.24
CA LEU A 508 -2.91 30.99 4.27
C LEU A 508 -3.30 29.66 3.62
N ILE A 509 -2.71 28.57 4.08
CA ILE A 509 -3.10 27.21 3.75
C ILE A 509 -3.60 26.55 5.03
N VAL A 510 -4.74 25.87 4.99
CA VAL A 510 -5.25 25.12 6.15
C VAL A 510 -5.22 23.63 5.87
N GLY A 511 -4.83 22.82 6.86
CA GLY A 511 -4.90 21.37 6.73
C GLY A 511 -4.78 20.64 8.06
N GLY A 512 -5.07 19.34 8.04
CA GLY A 512 -5.01 18.48 9.22
C GLY A 512 -5.44 17.06 8.89
N TRP A 513 -5.18 16.13 9.83
CA TRP A 513 -5.61 14.74 9.73
C TRP A 513 -6.75 14.42 10.69
N SER A 514 -7.59 13.43 10.37
CA SER A 514 -8.68 12.96 11.25
C SER A 514 -9.60 14.12 11.66
N GLN A 515 -9.77 14.43 12.95
CA GLN A 515 -10.50 15.61 13.42
C GLN A 515 -9.99 16.92 12.76
N GLY A 516 -8.69 17.08 12.58
CA GLY A 516 -8.12 18.21 11.85
C GLY A 516 -8.52 18.24 10.38
N GLY A 517 -8.73 17.07 9.77
CA GLY A 517 -9.28 16.91 8.42
C GLY A 517 -10.77 17.30 8.35
N LEU A 518 -11.57 16.92 9.36
CA LEU A 518 -12.95 17.39 9.52
C LEU A 518 -13.01 18.92 9.57
N ILE A 519 -12.22 19.52 10.46
CA ILE A 519 -12.20 20.99 10.62
C ILE A 519 -11.70 21.64 9.32
N THR A 520 -10.75 21.04 8.61
CA THR A 520 -10.30 21.50 7.29
C THR A 520 -11.42 21.51 6.26
N TYR A 521 -12.24 20.45 6.17
CA TYR A 521 -13.40 20.45 5.28
C TYR A 521 -14.39 21.57 5.63
N ILE A 522 -14.64 21.79 6.92
CA ILE A 522 -15.53 22.87 7.41
C ILE A 522 -14.96 24.26 7.09
N CYS A 523 -13.65 24.45 7.30
CA CYS A 523 -12.94 25.66 6.89
C CYS A 523 -13.11 25.93 5.40
N SER A 524 -13.11 24.89 4.55
CA SER A 524 -13.24 25.06 3.10
C SER A 524 -14.61 25.58 2.68
N VAL A 525 -15.70 25.03 3.24
CA VAL A 525 -17.08 25.41 2.89
C VAL A 525 -17.55 26.71 3.56
N ARG A 526 -16.84 27.18 4.60
CA ARG A 526 -17.13 28.44 5.31
C ARG A 526 -16.10 29.54 5.08
N ASN A 527 -15.14 29.32 4.17
CA ASN A 527 -14.02 30.21 3.92
C ASN A 527 -14.48 31.64 3.55
N GLY A 528 -13.97 32.63 4.29
CA GLY A 528 -14.33 34.05 4.13
C GLY A 528 -15.74 34.44 4.57
N LEU A 529 -16.56 33.52 5.09
CA LEU A 529 -17.90 33.81 5.60
C LEU A 529 -17.90 34.35 7.04
N HIS A 530 -16.79 34.24 7.75
CA HIS A 530 -16.60 34.73 9.13
C HIS A 530 -16.49 36.26 9.24
N GLY A 531 -16.37 37.00 8.13
CA GLY A 531 -16.44 38.47 8.12
C GLY A 531 -15.18 39.20 8.59
N LEU A 532 -14.04 38.53 8.69
CA LEU A 532 -12.75 39.12 9.14
C LEU A 532 -11.89 39.66 7.98
N GLY A 533 -12.32 39.50 6.73
CA GLY A 533 -11.68 40.09 5.55
C GLY A 533 -10.45 39.35 5.00
N TRP A 534 -10.09 38.21 5.58
CA TRP A 534 -9.09 37.27 5.07
C TRP A 534 -9.74 35.93 4.68
N ARG A 535 -9.02 35.10 3.91
CA ARG A 535 -9.47 33.80 3.40
C ARG A 535 -8.30 32.81 3.34
N PHE A 536 -8.59 31.51 3.41
CA PHE A 536 -7.64 30.46 3.04
C PHE A 536 -7.51 30.35 1.52
N ASN A 537 -6.27 30.24 1.04
CA ASN A 537 -5.94 30.10 -0.38
C ASN A 537 -6.01 28.65 -0.87
N ALA A 538 -5.79 27.69 0.02
CA ALA A 538 -5.86 26.26 -0.28
C ALA A 538 -6.17 25.43 0.97
N CYS A 539 -6.67 24.21 0.78
CA CYS A 539 -6.96 23.25 1.83
C CYS A 539 -6.27 21.90 1.59
N ILE A 540 -5.81 21.24 2.66
CA ILE A 540 -5.24 19.88 2.61
C ILE A 540 -5.91 19.02 3.69
N ALA A 541 -6.85 18.17 3.29
CA ALA A 541 -7.59 17.30 4.20
C ALA A 541 -7.02 15.87 4.14
N GLY A 542 -6.48 15.39 5.27
CA GLY A 542 -5.99 14.02 5.43
C GLY A 542 -6.92 13.17 6.28
N ALA A 543 -7.27 11.95 5.84
CA ALA A 543 -8.16 11.03 6.58
C ALA A 543 -9.35 11.75 7.26
N GLY A 544 -9.96 12.71 6.56
CA GLY A 544 -10.88 13.67 7.16
C GLY A 544 -12.31 13.17 7.13
N VAL A 545 -13.14 13.70 8.03
CA VAL A 545 -14.58 13.39 8.08
C VAL A 545 -15.36 14.52 7.40
N CYS A 546 -16.07 14.21 6.32
CA CYS A 546 -16.91 15.18 5.64
C CYS A 546 -18.38 15.11 6.09
N ASP A 547 -18.80 13.96 6.62
CA ASP A 547 -20.14 13.71 7.13
C ASP A 547 -20.14 12.82 8.39
N ILE A 548 -20.55 13.41 9.50
CA ILE A 548 -20.61 12.77 10.82
C ILE A 548 -21.66 11.65 10.87
N GLU A 549 -22.79 11.79 10.16
CA GLU A 549 -23.86 10.79 10.19
C GLU A 549 -23.39 9.45 9.60
N SER A 550 -22.69 9.49 8.46
CA SER A 550 -22.05 8.31 7.87
C SER A 550 -20.92 7.79 8.72
N LEU A 551 -20.10 8.65 9.33
CA LEU A 551 -19.02 8.21 10.22
C LEU A 551 -19.53 7.34 11.37
N VAL A 552 -20.60 7.76 12.05
CA VAL A 552 -21.28 7.00 13.12
C VAL A 552 -21.76 5.62 12.65
N MET A 553 -21.99 5.43 11.35
CA MET A 553 -22.45 4.14 10.80
C MET A 553 -21.32 3.24 10.30
N THR A 554 -20.16 3.79 9.97
CA THR A 554 -19.13 3.07 9.21
C THR A 554 -17.77 3.00 9.90
N SER A 555 -17.53 3.85 10.91
CA SER A 555 -16.31 3.83 11.72
C SER A 555 -16.28 2.63 12.67
N ASP A 556 -15.09 2.11 12.94
CA ASP A 556 -14.82 1.12 13.99
C ASP A 556 -15.13 1.64 15.42
N LEU A 557 -15.35 2.94 15.63
CA LEU A 557 -15.89 3.53 16.88
C LEU A 557 -17.21 4.28 16.67
N GLY A 558 -17.97 3.92 15.64
CA GLY A 558 -19.17 4.63 15.20
C GLY A 558 -20.27 4.72 16.26
N SER A 559 -20.56 3.63 16.99
CA SER A 559 -21.67 3.56 17.94
C SER A 559 -21.36 4.20 19.30
N THR A 560 -20.11 4.62 19.52
CA THR A 560 -19.57 4.96 20.83
C THR A 560 -18.90 6.34 20.84
N TYR A 561 -17.63 6.44 20.45
CA TYR A 561 -16.87 7.71 20.44
C TYR A 561 -17.47 8.71 19.45
N GLU A 562 -17.73 8.28 18.22
CA GLU A 562 -18.28 9.17 17.18
C GLU A 562 -19.71 9.61 17.52
N ARG A 563 -20.48 8.71 18.15
CA ARG A 563 -21.78 9.01 18.73
C ARG A 563 -21.70 10.12 19.77
N GLU A 564 -20.72 10.06 20.68
CA GLU A 564 -20.50 11.06 21.72
C GLU A 564 -20.17 12.43 21.12
N LEU A 565 -19.24 12.46 20.15
CA LEU A 565 -18.89 13.68 19.42
C LEU A 565 -20.06 14.24 18.60
N ALA A 566 -20.97 13.39 18.14
CA ALA A 566 -22.20 13.76 17.43
C ALA A 566 -23.35 14.22 18.36
N GLY A 567 -23.09 14.41 19.66
CA GLY A 567 -24.06 14.89 20.65
C GLY A 567 -24.70 13.79 21.49
N GLY A 568 -24.12 12.58 21.52
CA GLY A 568 -24.45 11.53 22.48
C GLY A 568 -25.61 10.61 22.11
N GLU A 569 -26.18 10.70 20.91
CA GLU A 569 -27.25 9.78 20.45
C GLU A 569 -26.81 9.05 19.18
N ALA A 570 -27.24 7.83 18.89
CA ALA A 570 -26.87 7.16 17.63
C ALA A 570 -27.79 7.61 16.48
N THR A 571 -27.32 7.59 15.24
CA THR A 571 -28.10 8.06 14.07
C THR A 571 -29.44 7.32 13.94
N TRP A 572 -29.50 6.03 14.30
CA TRP A 572 -30.73 5.22 14.30
C TRP A 572 -31.67 5.47 15.49
N THR A 573 -31.24 6.25 16.48
CA THR A 573 -32.09 6.65 17.63
C THR A 573 -32.75 8.01 17.45
N LEU A 574 -32.32 8.78 16.44
CA LEU A 574 -32.82 10.12 16.17
C LEU A 574 -34.15 10.10 15.39
N PRO A 575 -35.02 11.09 15.61
CA PRO A 575 -36.12 11.40 14.69
C PRO A 575 -35.56 11.73 13.29
N LYS A 576 -36.25 11.30 12.24
CA LYS A 576 -35.85 11.56 10.85
C LYS A 576 -35.69 13.05 10.52
N GLU A 577 -36.44 13.91 11.20
CA GLU A 577 -36.43 15.36 11.03
C GLU A 577 -35.26 16.05 11.75
N ASP A 578 -34.57 15.35 12.66
CA ASP A 578 -33.39 15.87 13.32
C ASP A 578 -32.23 15.92 12.32
N THR A 579 -31.70 17.12 12.12
CA THR A 579 -30.60 17.41 11.20
C THR A 579 -29.49 18.20 11.89
N THR A 580 -29.53 18.28 13.22
CA THR A 580 -28.58 19.05 14.03
C THR A 580 -27.13 18.66 13.76
N ARG A 581 -26.88 17.37 13.49
CA ARG A 581 -25.54 16.81 13.19
C ARG A 581 -24.93 17.30 11.89
N ARG A 582 -25.77 17.73 10.93
CA ARG A 582 -25.27 18.28 9.67
C ARG A 582 -24.47 19.55 9.87
N GLN A 583 -24.62 20.23 11.01
CA GLN A 583 -23.83 21.42 11.35
C GLN A 583 -22.33 21.14 11.43
N GLY A 584 -21.91 19.92 11.81
CA GLY A 584 -20.51 19.49 11.81
C GLY A 584 -20.10 18.77 10.53
N SER A 585 -21.01 18.55 9.59
CA SER A 585 -20.76 17.82 8.34
C SER A 585 -20.60 18.80 7.16
N ALA A 586 -19.36 19.09 6.78
CA ALA A 586 -19.06 20.01 5.68
C ALA A 586 -19.76 19.64 4.36
N LEU A 587 -20.01 18.35 4.11
CA LEU A 587 -20.67 17.85 2.91
C LEU A 587 -22.03 18.54 2.65
N TRP A 588 -22.80 18.82 3.69
CA TRP A 588 -24.12 19.43 3.59
C TRP A 588 -24.08 20.95 3.34
N GLU A 589 -22.92 21.58 3.49
CA GLU A 589 -22.73 23.02 3.28
C GLU A 589 -22.16 23.36 1.90
N VAL A 590 -21.66 22.36 1.15
CA VAL A 590 -21.07 22.55 -0.19
C VAL A 590 -22.00 23.31 -1.13
N PHE A 591 -23.27 22.92 -1.20
CA PHE A 591 -24.26 23.60 -2.04
C PHE A 591 -24.42 25.08 -1.68
N GLY A 592 -24.50 25.39 -0.38
CA GLY A 592 -24.63 26.76 0.12
C GLY A 592 -23.41 27.62 -0.22
N ALA A 593 -22.20 27.05 -0.09
CA ALA A 593 -20.95 27.71 -0.45
C ALA A 593 -20.85 28.01 -1.96
N VAL A 594 -21.29 27.07 -2.80
CA VAL A 594 -21.35 27.23 -4.27
C VAL A 594 -22.38 28.31 -4.66
N GLU A 595 -23.58 28.29 -4.08
CA GLU A 595 -24.59 29.32 -4.35
C GLU A 595 -24.14 30.70 -3.88
N HIS A 596 -23.43 30.79 -2.75
CA HIS A 596 -22.80 32.03 -2.32
C HIS A 596 -21.81 32.55 -3.37
N THR A 597 -20.95 31.66 -3.88
CA THR A 597 -19.98 31.98 -4.94
C THR A 597 -20.69 32.49 -6.21
N ARG A 598 -21.73 31.79 -6.67
CA ARG A 598 -22.52 32.18 -7.85
C ARG A 598 -23.19 33.55 -7.67
N ARG A 599 -23.69 33.86 -6.47
CA ARG A 599 -24.38 35.12 -6.17
C ARG A 599 -23.44 36.32 -6.03
N THR A 600 -22.26 36.11 -5.46
CA THR A 600 -21.33 37.20 -5.11
C THR A 600 -20.17 37.35 -6.08
N GLY A 601 -19.82 36.30 -6.81
CA GLY A 601 -18.59 36.20 -7.61
C GLY A 601 -17.34 35.92 -6.79
N GLU A 602 -17.45 35.78 -5.47
CA GLU A 602 -16.32 35.47 -4.58
C GLU A 602 -16.30 33.98 -4.27
N ALA A 603 -15.25 33.28 -4.70
CA ALA A 603 -15.07 31.86 -4.43
C ALA A 603 -14.99 31.62 -2.91
N VAL A 604 -15.87 30.74 -2.43
CA VAL A 604 -15.84 30.25 -1.04
C VAL A 604 -14.88 29.08 -0.94
N ILE A 605 -15.18 27.96 -1.61
CA ILE A 605 -14.36 26.75 -1.53
C ILE A 605 -13.04 26.96 -2.30
N PRO A 606 -11.88 26.94 -1.62
CA PRO A 606 -10.58 27.06 -2.28
C PRO A 606 -10.15 25.72 -2.91
N PRO A 607 -9.09 25.72 -3.76
CA PRO A 607 -8.46 24.47 -4.22
C PRO A 607 -8.10 23.55 -3.06
N MET A 608 -8.36 22.26 -3.24
CA MET A 608 -8.19 21.27 -2.18
C MET A 608 -7.41 20.04 -2.65
N LEU A 609 -6.50 19.59 -1.79
CA LEU A 609 -5.88 18.27 -1.83
C LEU A 609 -6.55 17.36 -0.77
N ILE A 610 -7.05 16.21 -1.19
CA ILE A 610 -7.61 15.17 -0.33
C ILE A 610 -6.66 13.97 -0.30
N LEU A 611 -6.23 13.57 0.89
CA LEU A 611 -5.33 12.43 1.13
C LEU A 611 -6.05 11.42 2.02
N HIS A 612 -6.22 10.18 1.55
CA HIS A 612 -6.99 9.18 2.31
C HIS A 612 -6.44 7.76 2.06
N GLY A 613 -6.43 6.93 3.09
CA GLY A 613 -6.08 5.50 2.97
C GLY A 613 -7.30 4.66 2.64
N GLU A 614 -7.20 3.72 1.70
CA GLU A 614 -8.33 2.87 1.28
C GLU A 614 -8.80 1.92 2.40
N GLU A 615 -7.89 1.48 3.28
CA GLU A 615 -8.16 0.55 4.38
C GLU A 615 -8.43 1.26 5.73
N ASP A 616 -8.65 2.58 5.71
CA ASP A 616 -8.93 3.32 6.94
C ASP A 616 -10.31 2.92 7.48
N VAL A 617 -10.33 2.19 8.60
CA VAL A 617 -11.57 1.81 9.30
C VAL A 617 -12.01 2.86 10.33
N ARG A 618 -11.12 3.79 10.71
CA ARG A 618 -11.42 4.85 11.67
C ARG A 618 -12.19 5.97 11.02
N CYS A 619 -11.64 6.49 9.93
CA CYS A 619 -12.29 7.46 9.04
C CYS A 619 -12.45 6.79 7.67
N PRO A 620 -13.55 6.11 7.39
CA PRO A 620 -13.71 5.33 6.15
C PRO A 620 -13.45 6.14 4.89
N PHE A 621 -12.82 5.49 3.89
CA PHE A 621 -12.48 6.10 2.60
C PHE A 621 -13.66 6.81 1.91
N SER A 622 -14.89 6.34 2.16
CA SER A 622 -16.14 6.95 1.70
C SER A 622 -16.29 8.43 2.09
N GLN A 623 -15.63 8.88 3.17
CA GLN A 623 -15.61 10.28 3.59
C GLN A 623 -14.91 11.19 2.56
N ALA A 624 -13.70 10.80 2.11
CA ALA A 624 -12.99 11.52 1.05
C ALA A 624 -13.75 11.45 -0.28
N GLU A 625 -14.19 10.26 -0.66
CA GLU A 625 -14.88 10.03 -1.93
C GLU A 625 -16.18 10.86 -2.02
N GLY A 626 -16.96 10.88 -0.93
CA GLY A 626 -18.19 11.64 -0.82
C GLY A 626 -17.97 13.13 -1.04
N PHE A 627 -16.96 13.72 -0.40
CA PHE A 627 -16.65 15.13 -0.56
C PHE A 627 -16.12 15.45 -1.96
N ARG A 628 -15.21 14.64 -2.53
CA ARG A 628 -14.73 14.83 -3.91
C ARG A 628 -15.87 14.78 -4.92
N ARG A 629 -16.80 13.83 -4.78
CA ARG A 629 -17.98 13.75 -5.67
C ARG A 629 -18.83 15.02 -5.59
N ALA A 630 -19.01 15.59 -4.39
CA ALA A 630 -19.70 16.86 -4.22
C ALA A 630 -18.99 18.02 -4.91
N LEU A 631 -17.66 18.11 -4.80
CA LEU A 631 -16.86 19.13 -5.50
C LEU A 631 -16.94 18.98 -7.03
N ARG A 632 -16.75 17.75 -7.54
CA ARG A 632 -16.85 17.45 -8.98
C ARG A 632 -18.22 17.77 -9.57
N THR A 633 -19.30 17.48 -8.83
CA THR A 633 -20.68 17.82 -9.26
C THR A 633 -20.85 19.31 -9.55
N HIS A 634 -20.07 20.17 -8.90
CA HIS A 634 -20.12 21.62 -9.07
C HIS A 634 -18.98 22.18 -9.95
N GLY A 635 -18.16 21.32 -10.57
CA GLY A 635 -17.04 21.74 -11.41
C GLY A 635 -15.92 22.44 -10.64
N LEU A 636 -15.79 22.18 -9.33
CA LEU A 636 -14.74 22.76 -8.49
C LEU A 636 -13.44 21.95 -8.60
N PRO A 637 -12.27 22.60 -8.63
CA PRO A 637 -10.99 21.91 -8.70
C PRO A 637 -10.68 21.18 -7.39
N SER A 638 -10.45 19.87 -7.49
CA SER A 638 -10.03 19.02 -6.37
C SER A 638 -9.03 17.98 -6.85
N TYR A 639 -7.94 17.80 -6.13
CA TYR A 639 -6.98 16.71 -6.32
C TYR A 639 -7.20 15.69 -5.20
N GLU A 640 -7.36 14.42 -5.54
CA GLU A 640 -7.42 13.33 -4.55
C GLU A 640 -6.31 12.37 -4.90
N ILE A 641 -5.58 11.95 -3.87
CA ILE A 641 -4.60 10.89 -3.96
C ILE A 641 -5.02 9.82 -2.96
N SER A 642 -5.26 8.63 -3.51
CA SER A 642 -5.65 7.43 -2.77
C SER A 642 -4.57 6.39 -3.04
N PRO A 643 -3.49 6.35 -2.24
CA PRO A 643 -2.58 5.22 -2.30
C PRO A 643 -3.32 3.99 -1.74
N LYS A 644 -2.88 2.78 -2.10
CA LYS A 644 -3.09 1.57 -1.27
C LYS A 644 -2.36 1.76 0.06
N LEU A 645 -2.81 2.71 0.86
CA LEU A 645 -2.32 3.03 2.17
C LEU A 645 -3.17 2.23 3.14
N THR A 646 -2.58 1.20 3.72
CA THR A 646 -3.18 0.54 4.85
C THR A 646 -3.06 1.48 6.05
N ILE A 647 -4.14 2.17 6.43
CA ILE A 647 -4.24 2.73 7.78
C ILE A 647 -4.62 1.53 8.65
N THR A 648 -3.63 0.69 8.96
CA THR A 648 -3.83 -0.29 10.02
C THR A 648 -3.91 0.48 11.33
N SER A 649 -5.08 0.48 11.95
CA SER A 649 -5.12 0.43 13.40
C SER A 649 -4.44 -0.89 13.80
N ASN A 650 -3.11 -0.88 13.93
CA ASN A 650 -2.44 -1.86 14.80
C ASN A 650 -2.77 -1.54 16.27
N LEU A 651 -4.04 -1.29 16.58
CA LEU A 651 -4.61 -1.11 17.91
C LEU A 651 -4.53 -2.42 18.71
N LYS A 652 -4.25 -3.57 18.07
CA LYS A 652 -3.81 -4.77 18.78
C LYS A 652 -2.37 -4.70 19.32
N LYS A 653 -1.52 -3.77 18.86
CA LYS A 653 -0.05 -3.86 19.05
C LYS A 653 0.61 -2.74 19.84
N ASP A 654 -0.13 -1.69 20.20
CA ASP A 654 0.36 -0.63 21.10
C ASP A 654 -0.75 -0.22 22.06
N LEU A 655 -1.09 -1.10 23.02
CA LEU A 655 -1.81 -0.72 24.23
C LEU A 655 -0.88 0.16 25.11
N ILE A 656 -0.78 1.44 24.72
CA ILE A 656 -0.54 2.57 25.61
C ILE A 656 -1.67 3.56 25.33
N PRO A 657 -2.32 4.09 26.36
CA PRO A 657 -3.60 4.74 26.25
C PRO A 657 -3.58 6.08 25.56
N LEU A 658 -4.46 6.24 24.57
CA LEU A 658 -4.90 7.49 23.94
C LEU A 658 -3.85 8.63 23.95
N LYS A 659 -2.59 8.31 23.65
CA LYS A 659 -1.62 9.25 23.07
C LYS A 659 -2.01 9.41 21.59
N PRO A 660 -1.64 10.51 20.92
CA PRO A 660 -2.15 10.86 19.59
C PRO A 660 -2.15 9.63 18.69
N ILE A 661 -3.31 9.30 18.11
CA ILE A 661 -3.49 8.18 17.17
C ILE A 661 -2.31 8.22 16.20
N THR A 662 -1.38 7.28 16.35
CA THR A 662 -0.22 7.22 15.48
C THR A 662 -0.70 6.61 14.18
N ILE A 663 -0.81 7.44 13.14
CA ILE A 663 -1.10 7.00 11.78
C ILE A 663 0.08 6.13 11.33
N MET A 664 -0.10 4.81 11.37
CA MET A 664 0.83 3.86 10.76
C MET A 664 0.56 3.82 9.26
N ALA A 665 1.08 4.80 8.53
CA ALA A 665 1.14 4.77 7.09
C ALA A 665 2.26 3.80 6.67
N THR A 666 1.96 2.50 6.62
CA THR A 666 2.93 1.53 6.11
C THR A 666 3.03 1.70 4.60
N GLN A 667 4.22 2.11 4.13
CA GLN A 667 4.78 1.98 2.77
C GLN A 667 5.02 3.25 1.93
N ASN A 668 4.59 4.48 2.30
CA ASN A 668 4.88 5.62 1.40
C ASN A 668 4.84 7.05 1.98
N THR A 669 5.51 7.36 3.09
CA THR A 669 5.43 8.72 3.67
C THR A 669 6.19 9.81 2.90
N SER A 670 7.11 9.46 1.99
CA SER A 670 7.74 10.43 1.08
C SER A 670 6.79 10.91 -0.02
N ALA A 671 5.79 10.10 -0.41
CA ALA A 671 4.83 10.44 -1.46
C ALA A 671 3.93 11.66 -1.08
N PRO A 672 3.33 11.74 0.12
CA PRO A 672 2.64 12.94 0.59
C PRO A 672 3.52 14.20 0.55
N SER A 673 4.80 14.12 0.93
CA SER A 673 5.70 15.29 0.91
C SER A 673 5.97 15.80 -0.51
N LYS A 674 6.18 14.90 -1.47
CA LYS A 674 6.33 15.23 -2.89
C LYS A 674 5.01 15.79 -3.46
N THR A 675 3.87 15.17 -3.15
CA THR A 675 2.55 15.66 -3.57
C THR A 675 2.26 17.06 -3.04
N ILE A 676 2.54 17.32 -1.75
CA ILE A 676 2.36 18.65 -1.16
C ILE A 676 3.26 19.65 -1.87
N HIS A 677 4.53 19.30 -2.13
CA HIS A 677 5.42 20.15 -2.91
C HIS A 677 4.90 20.42 -4.33
N GLU A 678 4.45 19.40 -5.06
CA GLU A 678 3.86 19.54 -6.40
C GLU A 678 2.58 20.38 -6.39
N PHE A 679 1.73 20.21 -5.38
CA PHE A 679 0.54 21.03 -5.17
C PHE A 679 0.91 22.51 -4.99
N LEU A 680 1.91 22.81 -4.16
CA LEU A 680 2.42 24.17 -3.97
C LEU A 680 3.05 24.76 -5.24
N GLN A 681 3.71 23.94 -6.06
CA GLN A 681 4.28 24.37 -7.35
C GLN A 681 3.20 24.64 -8.41
N ARG A 682 2.10 23.88 -8.41
CA ARG A 682 0.96 24.06 -9.32
C ARG A 682 0.05 25.23 -8.96
N HIS A 683 0.13 25.68 -7.71
CA HIS A 683 -0.62 26.83 -7.19
C HIS A 683 0.30 28.00 -6.81
N PRO A 684 1.16 28.52 -7.72
CA PRO A 684 2.11 29.59 -7.43
C PRO A 684 1.42 30.94 -7.14
N GLU A 685 0.11 31.08 -7.40
CA GLU A 685 -0.75 32.19 -6.99
C GLU A 685 -0.79 32.39 -5.46
N VAL A 686 -0.42 31.37 -4.68
CA VAL A 686 -0.11 31.49 -3.25
C VAL A 686 1.04 32.49 -3.01
N LYS A 687 1.83 32.84 -4.02
CA LYS A 687 2.87 33.89 -3.98
C LYS A 687 2.46 35.25 -4.57
N THR A 688 1.49 35.38 -5.49
CA THR A 688 1.13 36.69 -6.09
C THR A 688 -0.30 36.78 -6.64
N GLY A 689 -0.98 37.90 -6.38
CA GLY A 689 -2.34 38.24 -6.88
C GLY A 689 -2.42 38.70 -8.35
N PRO A 690 -3.29 39.68 -8.66
CA PRO A 690 -4.55 39.62 -9.44
C PRO A 690 -4.43 39.27 -10.95
N GLN A 691 -3.47 38.42 -11.36
CA GLN A 691 -3.36 37.92 -12.74
C GLN A 691 -4.30 36.76 -13.09
N ALA A 692 -4.80 36.02 -12.09
CA ALA A 692 -5.65 34.83 -12.28
C ALA A 692 -6.94 35.10 -13.08
N LYS A 693 -7.48 36.33 -13.05
CA LYS A 693 -8.66 36.69 -13.84
C LYS A 693 -8.36 36.90 -15.33
N ALA A 694 -7.16 37.36 -15.67
CA ALA A 694 -6.74 37.58 -17.05
C ALA A 694 -6.37 36.28 -17.76
N GLU A 695 -5.91 35.26 -17.03
CA GLU A 695 -5.57 33.94 -17.59
C GLU A 695 -6.80 33.03 -17.75
N LEU A 696 -7.80 33.16 -16.87
CA LEU A 696 -9.10 32.49 -17.04
C LEU A 696 -9.89 32.98 -18.27
N GLU A 697 -9.74 34.26 -18.65
CA GLU A 697 -10.38 34.81 -19.87
C GLU A 697 -9.69 34.38 -21.17
N VAL A 698 -8.42 33.92 -21.12
CA VAL A 698 -7.69 33.38 -22.28
C VAL A 698 -8.02 31.90 -22.51
N ILE A 699 -8.23 31.13 -21.43
CA ILE A 699 -8.59 29.70 -21.50
C ILE A 699 -9.98 29.49 -22.14
N HIS A 700 -10.85 30.51 -22.13
CA HIS A 700 -12.17 30.41 -22.75
C HIS A 700 -12.16 30.58 -24.29
N ASP A 701 -11.05 31.05 -24.87
CA ASP A 701 -10.92 31.37 -26.31
C ASP A 701 -9.92 30.50 -27.09
N THR A 702 -9.14 29.64 -26.42
CA THR A 702 -8.26 28.68 -27.08
C THR A 702 -8.53 27.28 -26.55
N GLY A 703 -9.39 26.55 -27.26
CA GLY A 703 -9.72 25.16 -26.95
C GLY A 703 -8.57 24.20 -27.23
N ASP A 704 -7.53 24.26 -26.39
CA ASP A 704 -6.43 23.30 -26.32
C ASP A 704 -5.81 23.33 -24.92
N THR A 705 -5.99 22.26 -24.15
CA THR A 705 -5.30 22.07 -22.86
C THR A 705 -5.16 20.58 -22.59
N PHE A 706 -4.00 20.01 -22.93
CA PHE A 706 -3.30 18.98 -22.14
C PHE A 706 -1.93 18.60 -22.77
N CYS A 707 -0.96 19.52 -22.85
CA CYS A 707 0.44 19.13 -23.06
C CYS A 707 1.40 20.26 -22.66
N GLU A 708 2.55 19.90 -22.06
CA GLU A 708 3.69 20.74 -21.60
C GLU A 708 3.90 20.91 -20.07
N ILE A 709 3.93 19.81 -19.30
CA ILE A 709 4.73 19.74 -18.05
C ILE A 709 5.43 18.37 -17.95
N THR A 710 6.44 18.15 -18.80
CA THR A 710 7.34 16.97 -18.72
C THR A 710 8.71 17.30 -19.28
N GLN A 711 9.46 18.20 -18.61
CA GLN A 711 10.87 18.44 -18.99
C GLN A 711 11.84 18.76 -17.84
N ILE A 712 11.56 18.37 -16.59
CA ILE A 712 12.51 18.54 -15.47
C ILE A 712 12.52 17.32 -14.51
N PHE A 713 12.80 16.12 -15.02
CA PHE A 713 13.26 15.03 -14.16
C PHE A 713 14.29 14.20 -14.89
N ASP A 714 15.53 14.67 -14.85
CA ASP A 714 16.69 13.89 -15.24
C ASP A 714 17.60 13.72 -14.02
N ASN A 715 17.84 12.46 -13.68
CA ASN A 715 18.86 11.90 -12.77
C ASN A 715 18.60 11.81 -11.25
N THR A 716 18.67 10.54 -10.81
CA THR A 716 19.06 10.01 -9.47
C THR A 716 17.98 9.84 -8.39
N ILE A 717 17.56 8.59 -8.17
CA ILE A 717 17.83 7.78 -6.96
C ILE A 717 17.02 6.48 -7.10
N LEU A 718 17.77 5.37 -7.17
CA LEU A 718 17.35 3.99 -6.89
C LEU A 718 17.13 3.84 -5.39
N HIS A 719 15.99 3.28 -4.98
CA HIS A 719 15.83 2.19 -4.01
C HIS A 719 14.33 2.06 -3.72
N GLN A 720 13.71 1.05 -4.34
CA GLN A 720 12.38 0.58 -4.03
C GLN A 720 12.43 -0.94 -3.84
N ASP A 721 11.52 -1.40 -3.00
CA ASP A 721 11.55 -2.61 -2.20
C ASP A 721 11.55 -3.92 -2.99
N TYR A 722 12.33 -4.87 -2.45
CA TYR A 722 12.14 -6.29 -2.70
C TYR A 722 11.18 -6.84 -1.65
N ASP A 723 9.99 -7.27 -2.08
CA ASP A 723 9.17 -8.20 -1.32
C ASP A 723 9.68 -9.63 -1.57
N GLY A 724 9.84 -10.39 -0.49
CA GLY A 724 10.41 -11.72 -0.47
C GLY A 724 9.37 -12.79 -0.70
N ASP A 725 8.98 -13.00 -1.95
CA ASP A 725 8.62 -14.36 -2.43
C ASP A 725 9.29 -14.77 -3.75
N SER A 726 10.28 -14.00 -4.21
CA SER A 726 11.14 -14.40 -5.34
C SER A 726 12.56 -14.68 -4.84
N ARG A 727 12.83 -15.91 -4.41
CA ARG A 727 14.21 -16.43 -4.50
C ARG A 727 14.56 -16.58 -5.97
N ARG A 728 15.09 -15.51 -6.59
CA ARG A 728 16.18 -15.51 -7.59
C ARG A 728 16.46 -14.08 -8.10
N ARG A 729 17.60 -13.51 -7.63
CA ARG A 729 18.76 -13.16 -8.49
C ARG A 729 18.51 -12.07 -9.58
N VAL A 730 18.98 -10.81 -9.44
CA VAL A 730 20.28 -10.23 -9.90
C VAL A 730 20.64 -8.94 -9.13
N PHE A 731 21.83 -8.88 -8.53
CA PHE A 731 22.47 -7.65 -8.01
C PHE A 731 23.68 -7.26 -8.91
N ALA A 732 23.66 -6.01 -9.36
CA ALA A 732 24.75 -5.04 -9.61
C ALA A 732 25.95 -5.32 -10.55
N LEU A 733 26.20 -4.33 -11.44
CA LEU A 733 27.45 -3.56 -11.40
C LEU A 733 27.19 -2.06 -11.65
N ALA A 734 27.45 -1.23 -10.63
CA ALA A 734 27.49 0.22 -10.74
C ALA A 734 28.89 0.67 -11.16
N LEU A 735 29.01 1.39 -12.28
CA LEU A 735 30.22 2.13 -12.64
C LEU A 735 30.38 3.34 -11.71
N VAL A 736 30.91 3.11 -10.51
CA VAL A 736 31.36 4.15 -9.58
C VAL A 736 32.78 4.57 -9.98
N ASN A 737 32.91 5.78 -10.50
CA ASN A 737 34.20 6.40 -10.82
C ASN A 737 34.79 7.14 -9.60
N ASP A 738 34.54 6.64 -8.39
CA ASP A 738 35.02 7.23 -7.15
C ASP A 738 35.91 6.24 -6.39
N ALA A 739 37.21 6.51 -6.41
CA ALA A 739 38.22 5.71 -5.72
C ALA A 739 38.08 5.74 -4.19
N LEU A 740 37.36 6.72 -3.62
CA LEU A 740 37.15 6.86 -2.17
C LEU A 740 36.03 5.96 -1.64
N ALA A 741 35.01 5.67 -2.45
CA ALA A 741 33.89 4.80 -2.04
C ALA A 741 34.34 3.33 -1.86
N LEU A 742 35.23 2.85 -2.72
CA LEU A 742 35.78 1.48 -2.62
C LEU A 742 36.79 1.33 -1.47
N ALA A 743 37.49 2.41 -1.09
CA ALA A 743 38.40 2.41 0.05
C ALA A 743 37.64 2.29 1.39
N ARG A 744 36.46 2.91 1.50
CA ARG A 744 35.59 2.80 2.69
C ARG A 744 35.00 1.40 2.85
N TYR A 745 34.61 0.76 1.76
CA TYR A 745 34.06 -0.61 1.82
C TYR A 745 35.11 -1.65 2.26
N LYS A 746 36.40 -1.44 1.91
CA LYS A 746 37.51 -2.29 2.38
C LYS A 746 37.93 -2.02 3.83
N GLU A 747 37.66 -0.84 4.36
CA GLU A 747 37.85 -0.55 5.79
C GLU A 747 36.73 -1.13 6.67
N GLU A 748 35.52 -1.32 6.11
CA GLU A 748 34.36 -1.84 6.85
C GLU A 748 34.26 -3.38 6.83
N ALA A 749 34.74 -4.05 5.78
CA ALA A 749 34.84 -5.50 5.72
C ALA A 749 36.22 -5.96 6.23
N GLY A 750 36.33 -6.20 7.53
CA GLY A 750 37.54 -6.74 8.15
C GLY A 750 38.02 -8.04 7.50
N ASP A 751 39.34 -8.23 7.59
CA ASP A 751 40.23 -9.19 6.92
C ASP A 751 39.94 -10.71 7.12
N GLU A 752 38.71 -11.17 6.95
CA GLU A 752 38.38 -12.61 6.97
C GLU A 752 37.74 -13.10 5.66
N ASP A 753 38.45 -14.07 5.03
CA ASP A 753 38.08 -14.87 3.86
C ASP A 753 36.61 -15.36 3.90
N VAL A 754 35.75 -14.77 3.08
CA VAL A 754 34.42 -15.34 2.79
C VAL A 754 34.57 -16.40 1.69
N SER A 755 35.01 -17.60 2.07
CA SER A 755 34.84 -18.77 1.22
C SER A 755 33.35 -19.13 1.16
N CYS A 756 32.72 -18.93 0.00
CA CYS A 756 31.35 -19.37 -0.27
C CYS A 756 31.26 -20.90 -0.12
N GLY A 757 30.50 -21.37 0.86
CA GLY A 757 30.31 -22.79 1.22
C GLY A 757 29.45 -23.60 0.25
N CYS A 758 29.54 -23.39 -1.06
CA CYS A 758 28.84 -24.18 -2.06
C CYS A 758 29.71 -25.34 -2.57
N LYS A 759 29.82 -26.41 -1.77
CA LYS A 759 30.28 -27.71 -2.30
C LYS A 759 29.16 -28.39 -3.09
N SER A 760 29.31 -28.33 -4.41
CA SER A 760 28.96 -29.37 -5.40
C SER A 760 27.60 -30.09 -5.25
N ARG A 761 26.65 -29.76 -6.14
CA ARG A 761 25.86 -30.75 -6.88
C ARG A 761 25.23 -30.12 -8.12
N GLU A 762 25.51 -30.74 -9.26
CA GLU A 762 25.12 -30.41 -10.63
C GLU A 762 23.63 -30.07 -10.79
N LYS A 763 23.32 -28.88 -11.33
CA LYS A 763 22.08 -28.59 -12.07
C LYS A 763 22.37 -27.55 -13.15
N GLU A 764 22.50 -28.00 -14.39
CA GLU A 764 22.54 -27.15 -15.59
C GLU A 764 21.11 -26.65 -15.91
N GLY A 765 20.93 -25.32 -16.01
CA GLY A 765 19.66 -24.68 -16.40
C GLY A 765 19.84 -23.19 -16.74
N PRO A 766 19.00 -22.62 -17.63
CA PRO A 766 19.16 -21.27 -18.19
C PRO A 766 19.05 -20.13 -17.17
N GLU A 767 18.39 -20.35 -16.03
CA GLU A 767 18.30 -19.37 -14.95
C GLU A 767 19.64 -19.07 -14.25
N HIS A 768 20.65 -19.94 -14.41
CA HIS A 768 21.98 -19.72 -13.83
C HIS A 768 22.90 -18.86 -14.73
N SER A 769 22.65 -18.79 -16.05
CA SER A 769 23.51 -18.05 -16.99
C SER A 769 23.26 -16.54 -16.99
N LEU A 770 22.04 -16.10 -16.63
CA LEU A 770 21.71 -14.68 -16.47
C LEU A 770 22.46 -14.07 -15.28
N HIS A 771 22.72 -14.88 -14.25
CA HIS A 771 23.32 -14.44 -12.99
C HIS A 771 24.84 -14.25 -13.05
N GLU A 772 25.53 -15.03 -13.87
CA GLU A 772 26.99 -14.94 -14.06
C GLU A 772 27.38 -13.88 -15.10
N SER A 773 26.45 -13.46 -15.97
CA SER A 773 26.78 -12.53 -17.08
C SER A 773 26.76 -11.05 -16.69
N ILE A 774 26.18 -10.70 -15.53
CA ILE A 774 25.94 -9.31 -15.09
C ILE A 774 27.02 -8.81 -14.11
N VAL A 775 27.98 -9.66 -13.72
CA VAL A 775 29.04 -9.30 -12.76
C VAL A 775 30.42 -9.41 -13.41
N VAL A 776 30.89 -8.39 -14.13
CA VAL A 776 32.33 -8.11 -14.31
C VAL A 776 32.53 -6.63 -14.65
N VAL A 777 33.15 -5.83 -13.77
CA VAL A 777 34.32 -4.94 -14.05
C VAL A 777 34.87 -4.42 -12.70
N LYS A 778 35.72 -5.21 -12.03
CA LYS A 778 36.93 -4.70 -11.32
C LYS A 778 37.89 -5.81 -10.84
N GLU A 779 38.24 -6.76 -11.70
CA GLU A 779 39.35 -7.71 -11.41
C GLU A 779 40.51 -7.64 -12.41
N ALA A 780 40.52 -6.67 -13.33
CA ALA A 780 41.63 -6.52 -14.27
C ALA A 780 42.88 -5.83 -13.69
N GLU A 781 42.87 -5.42 -12.41
CA GLU A 781 44.04 -4.81 -11.73
C GLU A 781 44.42 -5.51 -10.40
N CYS A 782 43.96 -6.74 -10.16
CA CYS A 782 44.44 -7.50 -8.99
C CYS A 782 45.81 -8.13 -9.29
N GLU A 783 46.82 -7.81 -8.48
CA GLU A 783 48.18 -8.36 -8.61
C GLU A 783 48.25 -9.89 -8.40
N GLU A 784 47.20 -10.54 -7.91
CA GLU A 784 47.15 -11.98 -7.61
C GLU A 784 46.90 -12.88 -8.83
N HIS A 785 46.50 -12.36 -9.99
CA HIS A 785 46.27 -13.17 -11.20
C HIS A 785 47.51 -13.35 -12.11
N LYS A 786 48.71 -13.05 -11.61
CA LYS A 786 49.96 -13.27 -12.36
C LYS A 786 50.49 -14.71 -12.35
N GLU A 787 49.90 -15.64 -11.58
CA GLU A 787 50.47 -17.00 -11.41
C GLU A 787 49.72 -18.15 -12.08
N LEU A 788 48.68 -17.91 -12.89
CA LEU A 788 47.99 -18.98 -13.62
C LEU A 788 47.95 -18.69 -15.12
N ASP A 789 48.75 -19.44 -15.88
CA ASP A 789 48.91 -19.44 -17.34
C ASP A 789 47.63 -19.92 -18.09
N GLU A 790 46.48 -19.27 -17.87
CA GLU A 790 45.27 -19.50 -18.69
C GLU A 790 44.77 -18.22 -19.38
N PRO A 791 44.23 -18.30 -20.61
CA PRO A 791 43.92 -17.13 -21.42
C PRO A 791 42.70 -16.38 -20.88
N ASN A 792 42.88 -15.08 -20.66
CA ASN A 792 41.89 -14.11 -20.20
C ASN A 792 40.54 -14.22 -20.97
N PRO A 793 39.37 -14.38 -20.31
CA PRO A 793 38.08 -14.32 -20.98
C PRO A 793 37.78 -12.87 -21.43
N ASP A 794 37.41 -12.72 -22.70
CA ASP A 794 37.17 -11.45 -23.37
C ASP A 794 35.99 -10.71 -22.71
N CYS A 795 36.29 -9.73 -21.85
CA CYS A 795 35.31 -8.98 -21.07
C CYS A 795 34.28 -8.24 -21.95
N SER A 796 34.58 -8.00 -23.22
CA SER A 796 33.65 -7.38 -24.18
C SER A 796 32.46 -8.29 -24.53
N ALA A 797 32.59 -9.61 -24.40
CA ALA A 797 31.54 -10.58 -24.71
C ALA A 797 30.32 -10.46 -23.78
N TYR A 798 30.54 -10.07 -22.52
CA TYR A 798 29.46 -9.84 -21.56
C TYR A 798 28.57 -8.66 -21.97
N VAL A 799 29.17 -7.58 -22.47
CA VAL A 799 28.42 -6.42 -22.99
C VAL A 799 27.54 -6.81 -24.17
N PHE A 800 28.09 -7.57 -25.12
CA PHE A 800 27.33 -8.02 -26.29
C PHE A 800 26.19 -8.99 -25.93
N ASN A 801 26.39 -9.85 -24.92
CA ASN A 801 25.33 -10.72 -24.43
C ASN A 801 24.21 -9.91 -23.75
N THR A 802 24.56 -8.93 -22.90
CA THR A 802 23.57 -8.04 -22.26
C THR A 802 22.77 -7.25 -23.29
N LEU A 803 23.43 -6.67 -24.31
CA LEU A 803 22.76 -5.99 -25.41
C LEU A 803 21.87 -6.96 -26.22
N GLY A 804 22.28 -8.21 -26.42
CA GLY A 804 21.47 -9.25 -27.04
C GLY A 804 20.19 -9.57 -26.26
N TYR A 805 20.26 -9.64 -24.94
CA TYR A 805 19.10 -9.84 -24.07
C TYR A 805 18.16 -8.63 -24.06
N LEU A 806 18.70 -7.43 -23.91
CA LEU A 806 17.89 -6.20 -23.96
C LEU A 806 17.21 -6.03 -25.31
N ALA A 807 17.87 -6.39 -26.41
CA ALA A 807 17.24 -6.36 -27.72
C ALA A 807 16.17 -7.44 -27.90
N ALA A 808 16.35 -8.65 -27.35
CA ALA A 808 15.28 -9.66 -27.33
C ALA A 808 14.05 -9.16 -26.56
N ILE A 809 14.28 -8.32 -25.55
CA ILE A 809 13.22 -7.66 -24.78
C ILE A 809 12.69 -6.42 -25.47
N TYR A 810 13.43 -5.56 -26.18
CA TYR A 810 12.91 -4.26 -26.65
C TYR A 810 12.89 -4.05 -28.17
N CYS A 811 13.41 -5.01 -28.95
CA CYS A 811 13.47 -4.94 -30.43
C CYS A 811 12.71 -6.13 -31.09
N PRO A 812 11.37 -6.23 -30.94
CA PRO A 812 10.62 -7.40 -31.40
C PRO A 812 10.54 -7.55 -32.93
N LEU A 813 10.85 -6.50 -33.70
CA LEU A 813 10.80 -6.49 -35.17
C LEU A 813 12.22 -6.39 -35.75
N SER A 814 12.85 -7.56 -35.97
CA SER A 814 14.06 -7.78 -36.80
C SER A 814 15.37 -7.08 -36.37
N PHE A 815 16.30 -7.85 -35.82
CA PHE A 815 17.71 -7.45 -35.69
C PHE A 815 18.40 -7.34 -37.07
N PRO A 816 19.00 -6.20 -37.47
CA PRO A 816 19.70 -6.11 -38.76
C PRO A 816 21.13 -6.70 -38.75
N PHE A 817 21.66 -7.07 -37.58
CA PHE A 817 23.04 -7.54 -37.44
C PHE A 817 23.10 -8.99 -36.96
N SER A 818 23.27 -9.90 -37.92
CA SER A 818 23.48 -11.33 -37.68
C SER A 818 24.74 -11.57 -36.85
N LEU A 819 24.59 -12.21 -35.69
CA LEU A 819 25.68 -12.83 -34.93
C LEU A 819 25.51 -14.36 -35.01
N GLN A 820 26.48 -14.99 -35.68
CA GLN A 820 26.67 -16.44 -35.68
C GLN A 820 26.94 -16.91 -34.24
N LEU A 821 25.92 -17.43 -33.56
CA LEU A 821 26.09 -18.28 -32.38
C LEU A 821 25.87 -19.74 -32.81
N ASP A 822 26.83 -20.58 -32.45
CA ASP A 822 26.95 -21.96 -32.93
C ASP A 822 25.73 -22.82 -32.54
N LYS A 823 25.19 -23.50 -33.56
CA LYS A 823 24.00 -24.36 -33.51
C LYS A 823 24.23 -25.61 -32.65
N LYS A 824 23.29 -25.89 -31.73
CA LYS A 824 22.76 -27.25 -31.47
C LYS A 824 21.54 -27.21 -30.52
N HIS A 825 20.36 -26.93 -31.07
CA HIS A 825 19.10 -27.65 -30.86
C HIS A 825 17.96 -26.84 -31.53
N SER A 826 17.25 -27.48 -32.44
CA SER A 826 16.17 -26.91 -33.26
C SER A 826 14.84 -27.07 -32.53
N LEU A 827 14.18 -25.97 -32.16
CA LEU A 827 12.74 -25.92 -31.89
C LEU A 827 12.18 -24.63 -32.51
N VAL A 828 11.02 -24.77 -33.16
CA VAL A 828 10.33 -23.78 -34.00
C VAL A 828 9.76 -22.64 -33.13
N GLU A 829 9.88 -21.39 -33.57
CA GLU A 829 9.26 -20.23 -32.90
C GLU A 829 7.72 -20.31 -32.99
N PRO A 830 6.98 -20.20 -31.86
CA PRO A 830 5.52 -20.24 -31.87
C PRO A 830 4.90 -18.93 -32.37
N VAL A 831 3.75 -19.03 -33.03
CA VAL A 831 2.97 -17.88 -33.55
C VAL A 831 2.22 -17.21 -32.40
N ASP A 832 2.58 -15.97 -32.07
CA ASP A 832 2.04 -15.18 -30.95
C ASP A 832 0.60 -14.72 -31.20
N SER A 833 -0.26 -14.86 -30.19
CA SER A 833 -1.66 -14.45 -30.22
C SER A 833 -1.91 -12.97 -29.90
N GLY A 834 -0.88 -12.20 -29.53
CA GLY A 834 -0.98 -10.77 -29.20
C GLY A 834 -1.83 -10.44 -27.96
N TYR A 835 -2.45 -11.43 -27.34
CA TYR A 835 -3.06 -11.39 -26.01
C TYR A 835 -2.41 -12.49 -25.20
N THR A 836 -1.21 -12.25 -24.67
CA THR A 836 -0.75 -12.98 -23.50
C THR A 836 -1.58 -12.50 -22.34
N SER A 837 -2.40 -13.36 -21.75
CA SER A 837 -2.80 -13.11 -20.38
C SER A 837 -2.13 -14.11 -19.46
N GLU A 838 -1.93 -13.58 -18.25
CA GLU A 838 -1.49 -14.18 -17.01
C GLU A 838 -2.04 -15.60 -16.88
N ASN A 839 -1.18 -16.60 -17.07
CA ASN A 839 -1.49 -17.91 -16.50
C ASN A 839 -1.37 -17.76 -14.99
N GLU A 840 -2.52 -17.73 -14.31
CA GLU A 840 -2.67 -18.12 -12.92
C GLU A 840 -2.27 -19.61 -12.80
N ASP A 841 -0.98 -19.85 -12.63
CA ASP A 841 -0.42 -21.03 -11.96
C ASP A 841 0.88 -20.55 -11.30
N GLY A 842 0.88 -20.52 -9.97
CA GLY A 842 1.89 -19.90 -9.10
C GLY A 842 3.29 -20.50 -9.19
N ASN A 843 4.00 -20.15 -10.26
CA ASN A 843 5.45 -19.97 -10.28
C ASN A 843 5.79 -18.95 -11.40
N GLU A 844 6.10 -17.72 -11.02
CA GLU A 844 6.48 -16.66 -11.94
C GLU A 844 7.79 -16.99 -12.69
N GLU A 845 7.70 -17.37 -13.98
CA GLU A 845 8.72 -17.06 -14.96
C GLU A 845 8.32 -15.76 -15.69
N GLN A 846 9.08 -14.68 -15.51
CA GLN A 846 8.83 -13.36 -16.12
C GLN A 846 8.96 -13.41 -17.65
N THR A 847 7.94 -12.94 -18.38
CA THR A 847 7.97 -12.88 -19.86
C THR A 847 8.54 -11.54 -20.38
N PRO A 848 9.15 -11.47 -21.59
CA PRO A 848 9.64 -10.22 -22.16
C PRO A 848 8.57 -9.13 -22.33
N ALA A 849 7.30 -9.50 -22.49
CA ALA A 849 6.19 -8.56 -22.58
C ALA A 849 5.87 -7.92 -21.22
N THR A 850 5.93 -8.71 -20.13
CA THR A 850 5.81 -8.22 -18.76
C THR A 850 6.94 -7.24 -18.43
N ILE A 851 8.18 -7.57 -18.82
CA ILE A 851 9.35 -6.70 -18.64
C ILE A 851 9.25 -5.41 -19.50
N ARG A 852 8.72 -5.50 -20.74
CA ARG A 852 8.47 -4.32 -21.60
C ARG A 852 7.43 -3.35 -21.03
N ALA A 853 6.38 -3.92 -20.44
CA ALA A 853 5.25 -3.17 -19.89
C ALA A 853 5.54 -2.63 -18.48
N ASP A 854 6.51 -3.22 -17.79
CA ASP A 854 6.99 -2.78 -16.49
C ASP A 854 7.68 -1.40 -16.63
N PRO A 855 7.10 -0.33 -16.05
CA PRO A 855 7.66 1.02 -16.15
C PRO A 855 9.03 1.13 -15.49
N TYR A 856 9.33 0.31 -14.47
CA TYR A 856 10.60 0.27 -13.78
C TYR A 856 11.69 -0.39 -14.63
N GLU A 857 11.43 -1.57 -15.22
CA GLU A 857 12.38 -2.25 -16.11
C GLU A 857 12.68 -1.44 -17.37
N LYS A 858 11.66 -0.76 -17.92
CA LYS A 858 11.81 0.16 -19.04
C LYS A 858 12.66 1.37 -18.68
N THR A 859 12.34 2.04 -17.56
CA THR A 859 13.12 3.19 -17.05
C THR A 859 14.55 2.80 -16.68
N PHE A 860 14.74 1.59 -16.14
CA PHE A 860 16.06 1.06 -15.80
C PHE A 860 16.88 0.77 -17.06
N THR A 861 16.29 0.10 -18.06
CA THR A 861 16.94 -0.18 -19.34
C THR A 861 17.30 1.10 -20.08
N GLU A 862 16.42 2.10 -20.06
CA GLU A 862 16.65 3.43 -20.63
C GLU A 862 17.88 4.10 -19.99
N ARG A 863 17.94 4.14 -18.65
CA ARG A 863 19.08 4.72 -17.91
C ARG A 863 20.38 3.96 -18.16
N TRP A 864 20.31 2.63 -18.23
CA TRP A 864 21.47 1.78 -18.50
C TRP A 864 22.01 2.02 -19.91
N LEU A 865 21.16 1.98 -20.94
CA LEU A 865 21.54 2.22 -22.34
C LEU A 865 22.06 3.64 -22.55
N THR A 866 21.41 4.67 -21.98
CA THR A 866 21.88 6.07 -22.03
C THR A 866 23.24 6.22 -21.36
N GLY A 867 23.41 5.61 -20.19
CA GLY A 867 24.65 5.62 -19.43
C GLY A 867 25.79 4.84 -20.11
N PHE A 868 25.47 3.80 -20.88
CA PHE A 868 26.42 3.03 -21.67
C PHE A 868 26.81 3.78 -22.95
N ILE A 869 25.84 4.26 -23.74
CA ILE A 869 26.06 5.00 -24.99
C ILE A 869 26.93 6.24 -24.77
N SER A 870 26.69 6.98 -23.68
CA SER A 870 27.47 8.18 -23.35
C SER A 870 28.95 7.92 -22.98
N ARG A 871 29.33 6.66 -22.73
CA ARG A 871 30.67 6.32 -22.19
C ARG A 871 31.39 5.19 -22.92
N ALA A 872 30.72 4.43 -23.80
CA ALA A 872 31.26 3.19 -24.36
C ALA A 872 32.60 3.38 -25.09
N GLU A 873 32.80 4.49 -25.83
CA GLU A 873 34.09 4.82 -26.50
C GLU A 873 35.27 4.99 -25.52
N SER A 874 34.98 5.29 -24.24
CA SER A 874 35.99 5.51 -23.19
C SER A 874 36.21 4.29 -22.29
N LEU A 875 35.47 3.18 -22.49
CA LEU A 875 35.57 2.00 -21.64
C LEU A 875 36.77 1.13 -22.05
N PRO A 876 37.69 0.79 -21.13
CA PRO A 876 38.90 0.00 -21.44
C PRO A 876 38.62 -1.49 -21.70
N ILE A 877 37.35 -1.91 -21.71
CA ILE A 877 36.92 -3.30 -21.89
C ILE A 877 36.85 -3.72 -23.36
N PHE A 878 36.82 -2.76 -24.29
CA PHE A 878 36.82 -3.05 -25.73
C PHE A 878 38.25 -3.11 -26.26
N THR A 879 38.58 -4.22 -26.92
CA THR A 879 39.93 -4.47 -27.43
C THR A 879 40.22 -3.73 -28.75
N SER A 880 39.20 -3.15 -29.39
CA SER A 880 39.33 -2.27 -30.56
C SER A 880 38.22 -1.21 -30.63
N GLU A 881 38.49 -0.08 -31.29
CA GLU A 881 37.46 0.93 -31.61
C GLU A 881 36.29 0.33 -32.41
N GLU A 882 36.56 -0.65 -33.28
CA GLU A 882 35.54 -1.33 -34.09
C GLU A 882 34.56 -2.15 -33.24
N THR A 883 35.03 -2.78 -32.14
CA THR A 883 34.14 -3.48 -31.21
C THR A 883 33.36 -2.53 -30.31
N SER A 884 33.98 -1.43 -29.87
CA SER A 884 33.28 -0.37 -29.13
C SER A 884 32.17 0.25 -29.98
N GLN A 885 32.45 0.57 -31.25
CA GLN A 885 31.47 1.15 -32.16
C GLN A 885 30.30 0.19 -32.42
N ARG A 886 30.58 -1.11 -32.59
CA ARG A 886 29.53 -2.12 -32.80
C ARG A 886 28.60 -2.27 -31.58
N ALA A 887 29.14 -2.16 -30.37
CA ALA A 887 28.34 -2.17 -29.15
C ALA A 887 27.49 -0.90 -29.00
N LEU A 888 28.04 0.26 -29.39
CA LEU A 888 27.32 1.54 -29.44
C LEU A 888 26.15 1.50 -30.42
N ASP A 889 26.38 1.00 -31.63
CA ASP A 889 25.34 0.93 -32.67
C ASP A 889 24.20 -0.01 -32.24
N GLN A 890 24.52 -1.13 -31.57
CA GLN A 890 23.50 -2.03 -31.00
C GLN A 890 22.73 -1.40 -29.84
N ALA A 891 23.42 -0.71 -28.93
CA ALA A 891 22.78 -0.03 -27.81
C ALA A 891 21.85 1.10 -28.28
N ALA A 892 22.29 1.90 -29.26
CA ALA A 892 21.50 2.98 -29.84
C ALA A 892 20.24 2.45 -30.56
N TYR A 893 20.35 1.33 -31.28
CA TYR A 893 19.21 0.69 -31.93
C TYR A 893 18.17 0.17 -30.92
N ILE A 894 18.62 -0.43 -29.81
CA ILE A 894 17.74 -0.86 -28.72
C ILE A 894 17.07 0.34 -28.06
N PHE A 895 17.84 1.41 -27.85
CA PHE A 895 17.35 2.65 -27.27
C PHE A 895 16.27 3.30 -28.15
N GLU A 896 16.48 3.40 -29.46
CA GLU A 896 15.45 3.89 -30.40
C GLU A 896 14.19 3.00 -30.40
N SER A 897 14.36 1.68 -30.32
CA SER A 897 13.24 0.72 -30.28
C SER A 897 12.41 0.85 -28.99
N LEU A 898 13.02 1.33 -27.90
CA LEU A 898 12.37 1.57 -26.60
C LEU A 898 11.30 2.69 -26.67
N PHE A 899 11.49 3.65 -27.57
CA PHE A 899 10.63 4.84 -27.76
C PHE A 899 9.75 4.80 -29.01
N ALA A 900 10.00 3.87 -29.93
CA ALA A 900 9.16 3.66 -31.11
C ALA A 900 7.71 3.24 -30.79
N ALA A 901 7.41 2.86 -29.54
CA ALA A 901 6.07 2.50 -29.06
C ALA A 901 5.30 3.66 -28.39
N ALA A 902 5.87 4.87 -28.28
CA ALA A 902 5.28 6.00 -27.57
C ALA A 902 5.05 7.26 -28.45
N LEU A 903 5.15 7.13 -29.77
CA LEU A 903 4.83 8.19 -30.72
C LEU A 903 3.67 7.72 -31.61
N ASP A 904 2.70 8.63 -31.78
CA ASP A 904 1.52 8.62 -32.66
C ASP A 904 0.16 8.20 -32.06
N GLU A 905 -0.41 9.11 -31.25
CA GLU A 905 -1.86 9.21 -30.98
C GLU A 905 -2.68 9.71 -32.21
N ASP A 906 -2.03 10.02 -33.34
CA ASP A 906 -2.70 10.45 -34.58
C ASP A 906 -3.11 9.29 -35.51
N ASP A 907 -2.83 8.02 -35.14
CA ASP A 907 -3.05 6.85 -36.00
C ASP A 907 -4.13 5.88 -35.49
N GLN A 908 -5.15 6.39 -34.79
CA GLN A 908 -6.34 5.61 -34.37
C GLN A 908 -7.20 5.09 -35.55
N ASN A 909 -6.71 5.15 -36.79
CA ASN A 909 -7.30 4.54 -37.97
C ASN A 909 -6.32 3.66 -38.77
N SER A 910 -5.13 3.37 -38.25
CA SER A 910 -4.26 2.38 -38.90
C SER A 910 -4.68 0.96 -38.53
N PRO A 911 -4.93 0.08 -39.52
CA PRO A 911 -5.27 -1.31 -39.27
C PRO A 911 -4.13 -2.01 -38.53
N PHE A 912 -4.42 -2.59 -37.37
CA PHE A 912 -3.44 -3.38 -36.62
C PHE A 912 -3.27 -4.72 -37.35
N MET A 913 -2.29 -4.73 -38.25
CA MET A 913 -2.03 -5.86 -39.14
C MET A 913 -1.12 -6.89 -38.47
N ARG A 914 -1.63 -8.10 -38.22
CA ARG A 914 -0.85 -9.24 -37.73
C ARG A 914 -0.58 -10.26 -38.82
N GLN A 915 0.60 -10.87 -38.78
CA GLN A 915 1.00 -11.93 -39.71
C GLN A 915 1.16 -13.25 -38.96
N PHE A 916 0.34 -14.24 -39.31
CA PHE A 916 0.40 -15.60 -38.79
C PHE A 916 1.14 -16.49 -39.80
N SER A 917 2.00 -17.38 -39.32
CA SER A 917 2.76 -18.31 -40.16
C SER A 917 2.76 -19.71 -39.58
N PHE A 918 2.06 -20.64 -40.23
CA PHE A 918 1.92 -22.03 -39.78
C PHE A 918 2.75 -22.96 -40.66
N GLU A 919 3.50 -23.88 -40.03
CA GLU A 919 4.30 -24.86 -40.77
C GLU A 919 3.43 -26.05 -41.17
N THR A 920 3.48 -26.45 -42.44
CA THR A 920 2.81 -27.65 -42.93
C THR A 920 3.77 -28.61 -43.60
N LEU A 921 3.62 -29.90 -43.26
CA LEU A 921 4.40 -30.99 -43.84
C LEU A 921 3.51 -31.82 -44.77
N ILE A 922 3.64 -31.61 -46.07
CA ILE A 922 2.99 -32.45 -47.08
C ILE A 922 3.88 -33.68 -47.31
N PRO A 923 3.38 -34.91 -47.11
CA PRO A 923 4.18 -36.12 -47.34
C PRO A 923 4.79 -36.17 -48.74
N GLY A 924 6.12 -36.11 -48.83
CA GLY A 924 6.87 -36.15 -50.10
C GLY A 924 7.26 -34.79 -50.69
N GLN A 925 6.98 -33.67 -50.00
CA GLN A 925 7.49 -32.33 -50.35
C GLN A 925 8.29 -31.70 -49.20
N GLU A 926 9.05 -30.64 -49.52
CA GLU A 926 9.71 -29.82 -48.49
C GLU A 926 8.65 -29.12 -47.61
N LYS A 927 9.05 -28.80 -46.37
CA LYS A 927 8.22 -28.04 -45.42
C LYS A 927 7.75 -26.74 -46.06
N GLN A 928 6.45 -26.49 -46.05
CA GLN A 928 5.85 -25.25 -46.56
C GLN A 928 5.34 -24.40 -45.40
N GLN A 929 5.36 -23.08 -45.55
CA GLN A 929 4.76 -22.14 -44.61
C GLN A 929 3.45 -21.59 -45.18
N ILE A 930 2.38 -21.72 -44.41
CA ILE A 930 1.09 -21.08 -44.66
C ILE A 930 1.07 -19.75 -43.92
N GLN A 931 1.21 -18.66 -44.66
CA GLN A 931 1.19 -17.31 -44.10
C GLN A 931 -0.18 -16.66 -44.30
N VAL A 932 -0.76 -16.07 -43.27
CA VAL A 932 -2.02 -15.33 -43.30
C VAL A 932 -1.82 -13.99 -42.63
N GLN A 933 -2.30 -12.91 -43.25
CA GLN A 933 -2.21 -11.58 -42.67
C GLN A 933 -3.62 -11.07 -42.33
N LEU A 934 -3.84 -10.64 -41.10
CA LEU A 934 -5.15 -10.18 -40.62
C LEU A 934 -5.04 -8.74 -40.15
N ASN A 935 -6.08 -7.96 -40.44
CA ASN A 935 -6.44 -6.79 -39.67
C ASN A 935 -7.20 -7.27 -38.44
N ASP A 936 -6.52 -7.24 -37.30
CA ASP A 936 -7.11 -7.48 -36.00
C ASP A 936 -7.43 -6.11 -35.40
N GLY A 937 -8.62 -5.59 -35.70
CA GLY A 937 -9.03 -4.27 -35.23
C GLY A 937 -8.91 -4.14 -33.71
N LEU A 938 -8.71 -2.91 -33.21
CA LEU A 938 -8.71 -2.62 -31.77
C LEU A 938 -10.14 -2.77 -31.20
N ALA A 939 -10.58 -3.99 -30.93
CA ALA A 939 -11.78 -4.21 -30.13
C ALA A 939 -11.52 -3.73 -28.69
N GLY A 940 -12.40 -2.88 -28.16
CA GLY A 940 -12.31 -2.34 -26.80
C GLY A 940 -12.10 -0.83 -26.69
N THR A 941 -12.11 -0.05 -27.78
CA THR A 941 -12.05 1.42 -27.71
C THR A 941 -13.41 2.09 -27.44
N ASN A 942 -14.51 1.34 -27.55
CA ASN A 942 -15.84 1.77 -27.12
C ASN A 942 -16.37 0.80 -26.04
N ASP A 943 -16.33 1.22 -24.78
CA ASP A 943 -16.81 0.50 -23.59
C ASP A 943 -18.33 0.19 -23.58
N THR A 944 -19.04 0.42 -24.70
CA THR A 944 -20.50 0.34 -24.78
C THR A 944 -21.04 -0.73 -25.74
N ASP A 945 -20.22 -1.36 -26.59
CA ASP A 945 -20.71 -2.32 -27.60
C ASP A 945 -20.03 -3.69 -27.48
N PHE A 946 -20.63 -4.57 -26.67
CA PHE A 946 -20.13 -5.94 -26.43
C PHE A 946 -20.24 -6.86 -27.67
N GLU A 947 -20.86 -6.38 -28.75
CA GLU A 947 -21.12 -7.14 -29.99
C GLU A 947 -19.93 -7.14 -30.96
N ASP A 948 -18.87 -6.34 -30.69
CA ASP A 948 -17.64 -6.23 -31.51
C ASP A 948 -16.51 -7.23 -31.15
N VAL A 949 -16.77 -8.18 -30.26
CA VAL A 949 -15.78 -9.19 -29.79
C VAL A 949 -15.21 -10.10 -30.89
N GLY A 950 -15.83 -10.12 -32.07
CA GLY A 950 -15.37 -10.89 -33.25
C GLY A 950 -14.27 -10.20 -34.08
N LEU A 951 -13.86 -8.98 -33.75
CA LEU A 951 -12.84 -8.23 -34.50
C LEU A 951 -11.39 -8.61 -34.13
N GLN A 952 -11.19 -9.47 -33.15
CA GLN A 952 -9.89 -9.99 -32.71
C GLN A 952 -9.76 -11.51 -32.95
N SER A 953 -8.56 -11.95 -33.34
CA SER A 953 -8.23 -13.38 -33.43
C SER A 953 -7.90 -13.95 -32.05
N TRP A 954 -8.69 -14.94 -31.60
CA TRP A 954 -8.55 -15.59 -30.29
C TRP A 954 -7.61 -16.81 -30.30
N GLY A 955 -7.13 -17.21 -29.12
CA GLY A 955 -6.18 -18.30 -28.94
C GLY A 955 -6.63 -19.64 -29.53
N ALA A 956 -7.92 -19.97 -29.38
CA ALA A 956 -8.50 -21.18 -29.95
C ALA A 956 -8.32 -21.24 -31.48
N SER A 957 -8.58 -20.16 -32.20
CA SER A 957 -8.45 -20.10 -33.68
C SER A 957 -7.02 -20.30 -34.16
N ILE A 958 -6.03 -19.82 -33.39
CA ILE A 958 -4.60 -19.98 -33.66
C ILE A 958 -4.18 -21.43 -33.41
N VAL A 959 -4.51 -21.98 -32.24
CA VAL A 959 -4.21 -23.39 -31.89
C VAL A 959 -4.84 -24.32 -32.91
N PHE A 960 -6.10 -24.07 -33.26
CA PHE A 960 -6.82 -24.88 -34.23
C PHE A 960 -6.17 -24.83 -35.63
N SER A 961 -5.79 -23.63 -36.08
CA SER A 961 -5.11 -23.43 -37.38
C SER A 961 -3.77 -24.15 -37.44
N ASP A 962 -2.95 -24.06 -36.39
CA ASP A 962 -1.68 -24.77 -36.32
C ASP A 962 -1.87 -26.28 -36.36
N MET A 963 -2.84 -26.82 -35.61
CA MET A 963 -3.13 -28.25 -35.61
C MET A 963 -3.53 -28.76 -37.00
N MET A 964 -4.35 -27.98 -37.72
CA MET A 964 -4.74 -28.29 -39.10
C MET A 964 -3.52 -28.31 -40.04
N CYS A 965 -2.62 -27.34 -39.93
CA CYS A 965 -1.39 -27.28 -40.74
C CYS A 965 -0.39 -28.40 -40.41
N ALA A 966 -0.19 -28.69 -39.12
CA ALA A 966 0.73 -29.69 -38.63
C ALA A 966 0.24 -31.12 -38.93
N THR A 967 -1.07 -31.36 -38.81
CA THR A 967 -1.67 -32.69 -39.01
C THR A 967 -2.96 -32.66 -39.86
N PRO A 968 -2.91 -32.29 -41.16
CA PRO A 968 -4.13 -32.11 -41.97
C PRO A 968 -5.00 -33.37 -42.05
N LYS A 969 -4.36 -34.55 -42.04
CA LYS A 969 -5.04 -35.85 -42.02
C LYS A 969 -5.96 -36.04 -40.81
N ARG A 970 -5.60 -35.48 -39.65
CA ARG A 970 -6.40 -35.59 -38.41
C ARG A 970 -7.80 -35.02 -38.59
N PHE A 971 -7.92 -33.93 -39.33
CA PHE A 971 -9.16 -33.23 -39.59
C PHE A 971 -9.91 -33.77 -40.83
N GLY A 972 -9.39 -34.84 -41.45
CA GLY A 972 -9.92 -35.40 -42.68
C GLY A 972 -9.61 -34.54 -43.92
N LEU A 973 -8.74 -33.53 -43.80
CA LEU A 973 -8.43 -32.60 -44.91
C LEU A 973 -7.68 -33.29 -46.05
N THR A 974 -7.02 -34.43 -45.80
CA THR A 974 -6.37 -35.24 -46.84
C THR A 974 -7.29 -36.27 -47.49
N ASP A 975 -8.44 -36.54 -46.86
CA ASP A 975 -9.40 -37.57 -47.29
C ASP A 975 -10.60 -36.96 -48.02
N LEU A 976 -10.56 -35.64 -48.25
CA LEU A 976 -11.52 -34.90 -49.07
C LEU A 976 -11.51 -35.51 -50.48
N SER A 977 -12.57 -36.26 -50.82
CA SER A 977 -12.69 -36.85 -52.14
C SER A 977 -12.64 -35.76 -53.20
N LEU A 978 -11.83 -35.96 -54.25
CA LEU A 978 -11.62 -35.08 -55.42
C LEU A 978 -12.90 -34.79 -56.25
N THR A 979 -14.07 -34.97 -55.66
CA THR A 979 -15.39 -34.78 -56.27
C THR A 979 -15.83 -33.31 -56.11
N SER A 980 -15.34 -32.44 -57.00
CA SER A 980 -15.87 -31.14 -57.48
C SER A 980 -16.61 -30.12 -56.58
N HIS A 981 -17.00 -30.39 -55.33
CA HIS A 981 -17.82 -29.49 -54.52
C HIS A 981 -17.56 -29.68 -53.01
N THR A 982 -16.30 -29.63 -52.58
CA THR A 982 -16.00 -29.63 -51.13
C THR A 982 -16.39 -28.27 -50.57
N ARG A 983 -17.38 -28.27 -49.67
CA ARG A 983 -17.95 -27.06 -49.07
C ARG A 983 -17.69 -27.06 -47.59
N ILE A 984 -16.94 -26.07 -47.13
CA ILE A 984 -16.56 -25.89 -45.74
C ILE A 984 -17.21 -24.61 -45.23
N ILE A 985 -17.84 -24.66 -44.06
CA ILE A 985 -18.42 -23.48 -43.43
C ILE A 985 -17.80 -23.31 -42.05
N GLU A 986 -17.34 -22.11 -41.75
CA GLU A 986 -16.92 -21.69 -40.42
C GLU A 986 -18.06 -20.89 -39.77
N LEU A 987 -18.56 -21.38 -38.64
CA LEU A 987 -19.61 -20.76 -37.84
C LEU A 987 -18.93 -19.81 -36.84
N GLY A 988 -19.13 -18.50 -37.01
CA GLY A 988 -18.61 -17.48 -36.09
C GLY A 988 -17.13 -17.25 -36.32
N ALA A 989 -16.81 -16.86 -37.55
CA ALA A 989 -15.44 -16.81 -38.04
C ALA A 989 -14.62 -15.65 -37.46
N GLY A 990 -15.26 -14.63 -36.87
CA GLY A 990 -14.57 -13.45 -36.35
C GLY A 990 -13.68 -12.80 -37.42
N THR A 991 -12.36 -12.79 -37.17
CA THR A 991 -11.34 -12.27 -38.10
C THR A 991 -11.09 -13.16 -39.32
N GLY A 992 -11.54 -14.41 -39.29
CA GLY A 992 -11.46 -15.37 -40.39
C GLY A 992 -10.18 -16.19 -40.46
N LEU A 993 -9.36 -16.22 -39.39
CA LEU A 993 -8.06 -16.90 -39.39
C LEU A 993 -8.15 -18.36 -39.88
N VAL A 994 -9.08 -19.14 -39.33
CA VAL A 994 -9.26 -20.57 -39.66
C VAL A 994 -9.65 -20.73 -41.14
N SER A 995 -10.64 -19.97 -41.62
CA SER A 995 -11.05 -19.97 -43.03
C SER A 995 -9.92 -19.59 -44.00
N LEU A 996 -9.11 -18.57 -43.65
CA LEU A 996 -8.00 -18.12 -44.48
C LEU A 996 -6.84 -19.13 -44.50
N VAL A 997 -6.56 -19.78 -43.37
CA VAL A 997 -5.59 -20.88 -43.28
C VAL A 997 -6.06 -22.06 -44.13
N LEU A 998 -7.32 -22.47 -44.02
CA LEU A 998 -7.91 -23.52 -44.87
C LEU A 998 -7.81 -23.16 -46.36
N GLY A 999 -8.08 -21.91 -46.71
CA GLY A 999 -8.02 -21.41 -48.08
C GLY A 999 -6.63 -21.47 -48.71
N LYS A 1000 -5.56 -21.46 -47.90
CA LYS A 1000 -4.18 -21.64 -48.37
C LYS A 1000 -3.69 -23.08 -48.21
N LEU A 1001 -4.13 -23.79 -47.17
CA LEU A 1001 -3.74 -25.16 -46.85
C LEU A 1001 -4.33 -26.19 -47.83
N ILE A 1002 -5.62 -26.10 -48.16
CA ILE A 1002 -6.28 -27.09 -49.03
C ILE A 1002 -5.65 -27.14 -50.44
N PRO A 1003 -5.38 -26.00 -51.10
CA PRO A 1003 -4.63 -26.00 -52.35
C PRO A 1003 -3.21 -26.58 -52.22
N ALA A 1004 -2.53 -26.31 -51.11
CA ALA A 1004 -1.19 -26.85 -50.83
C ALA A 1004 -1.23 -28.39 -50.75
N LEU A 1005 -2.30 -28.98 -50.21
CA LEU A 1005 -2.53 -30.43 -50.18
C LEU A 1005 -2.87 -31.06 -51.55
N GLY A 1006 -2.93 -30.25 -52.62
CA GLY A 1006 -3.21 -30.71 -53.99
C GLY A 1006 -4.69 -30.89 -54.31
N ILE A 1007 -5.59 -30.43 -53.42
CA ILE A 1007 -7.03 -30.46 -53.62
C ILE A 1007 -7.43 -29.20 -54.38
N LYS A 1008 -8.06 -29.38 -55.54
CA LYS A 1008 -8.54 -28.30 -56.40
C LYS A 1008 -10.06 -28.17 -56.23
N ASP A 1009 -10.56 -26.93 -56.16
CA ASP A 1009 -11.99 -26.57 -56.04
C ASP A 1009 -12.65 -26.83 -54.66
N SER A 1010 -12.13 -26.21 -53.60
CA SER A 1010 -12.81 -26.09 -52.30
C SER A 1010 -13.43 -24.69 -52.13
N ARG A 1011 -14.69 -24.63 -51.68
CA ARG A 1011 -15.38 -23.38 -51.34
C ARG A 1011 -15.52 -23.28 -49.83
N ILE A 1012 -14.89 -22.27 -49.24
CA ILE A 1012 -14.90 -22.00 -47.80
C ILE A 1012 -15.78 -20.78 -47.55
N ILE A 1013 -16.69 -20.87 -46.58
CA ILE A 1013 -17.58 -19.77 -46.24
C ILE A 1013 -17.40 -19.45 -44.76
N ALA A 1014 -16.84 -18.26 -44.53
CA ALA A 1014 -16.68 -17.68 -43.21
C ALA A 1014 -17.96 -16.91 -42.87
N THR A 1015 -18.59 -17.25 -41.75
CA THR A 1015 -19.88 -16.68 -41.35
C THR A 1015 -19.82 -15.95 -40.03
N ASP A 1016 -20.59 -14.89 -39.90
CA ASP A 1016 -20.82 -14.16 -38.65
C ASP A 1016 -22.18 -13.46 -38.72
N TYR A 1017 -22.75 -13.03 -37.60
CA TYR A 1017 -24.01 -12.28 -37.58
C TYR A 1017 -23.75 -10.76 -37.57
N HIS A 1018 -22.62 -10.31 -37.02
CA HIS A 1018 -22.35 -8.89 -36.80
C HIS A 1018 -21.83 -8.20 -38.07
N PRO A 1019 -22.48 -7.12 -38.57
CA PRO A 1019 -22.09 -6.46 -39.81
C PRO A 1019 -20.65 -5.95 -39.83
N ALA A 1020 -20.15 -5.42 -38.71
CA ALA A 1020 -18.78 -4.90 -38.62
C ALA A 1020 -17.73 -6.02 -38.71
N VAL A 1021 -18.03 -7.19 -38.11
CA VAL A 1021 -17.16 -8.37 -38.19
C VAL A 1021 -17.11 -8.89 -39.63
N LEU A 1022 -18.26 -8.94 -40.32
CA LEU A 1022 -18.33 -9.33 -41.73
C LEU A 1022 -17.56 -8.37 -42.65
N GLU A 1023 -17.62 -7.05 -42.39
CA GLU A 1023 -16.85 -6.06 -43.14
C GLU A 1023 -15.34 -6.23 -42.94
N ASN A 1024 -14.90 -6.43 -41.69
CA ASN A 1024 -13.49 -6.71 -41.41
C ASN A 1024 -13.01 -8.03 -42.03
N LEU A 1025 -13.85 -9.07 -41.97
CA LEU A 1025 -13.58 -10.36 -42.60
C LEU A 1025 -13.42 -10.24 -44.12
N GLN A 1026 -14.23 -9.40 -44.79
CA GLN A 1026 -14.07 -9.09 -46.22
C GLN A 1026 -12.74 -8.40 -46.50
N SER A 1027 -12.32 -7.48 -45.63
CA SER A 1027 -11.00 -6.82 -45.70
C SER A 1027 -9.87 -7.84 -45.57
N ASN A 1028 -9.94 -8.73 -44.57
CA ASN A 1028 -8.94 -9.78 -44.35
C ASN A 1028 -8.84 -10.77 -45.52
N ILE A 1029 -9.95 -11.11 -46.16
CA ILE A 1029 -9.94 -11.91 -47.40
C ILE A 1029 -9.25 -11.15 -48.53
N ALA A 1030 -9.53 -9.85 -48.70
CA ALA A 1030 -8.90 -9.04 -49.74
C ALA A 1030 -7.38 -8.90 -49.55
N ILE A 1031 -6.92 -8.74 -48.30
CA ILE A 1031 -5.49 -8.69 -47.93
C ILE A 1031 -4.77 -9.98 -48.35
N ASN A 1032 -5.39 -11.14 -48.12
CA ASN A 1032 -4.78 -12.44 -48.40
C ASN A 1032 -4.92 -12.91 -49.84
N TYR A 1033 -5.88 -12.38 -50.59
CA TYR A 1033 -6.18 -12.76 -51.97
C TYR A 1033 -6.46 -11.52 -52.84
N PRO A 1034 -5.40 -10.90 -53.41
CA PRO A 1034 -5.52 -9.78 -54.35
C PRO A 1034 -6.32 -10.15 -55.61
N GLU A 1035 -6.87 -9.16 -56.33
CA GLU A 1035 -7.86 -9.33 -57.41
C GLU A 1035 -7.51 -10.33 -58.54
N ASP A 1036 -6.24 -10.68 -58.72
CA ASP A 1036 -5.76 -11.61 -59.74
C ASP A 1036 -5.83 -13.10 -59.34
N ILE A 1037 -6.26 -13.42 -58.11
CA ILE A 1037 -6.32 -14.78 -57.56
C ILE A 1037 -7.78 -15.17 -57.29
N VAL A 1038 -8.18 -16.37 -57.71
CA VAL A 1038 -9.52 -16.92 -57.38
C VAL A 1038 -9.61 -17.08 -55.85
N LYS A 1039 -10.54 -16.35 -55.23
CA LYS A 1039 -10.75 -16.34 -53.78
C LYS A 1039 -11.38 -17.66 -53.32
N PRO A 1040 -10.70 -18.49 -52.52
CA PRO A 1040 -11.27 -19.75 -52.02
C PRO A 1040 -12.20 -19.55 -50.82
N VAL A 1041 -12.17 -18.35 -50.21
CA VAL A 1041 -12.95 -17.96 -49.02
C VAL A 1041 -13.95 -16.86 -49.39
N GLU A 1042 -15.20 -17.01 -48.96
CA GLU A 1042 -16.28 -16.04 -49.10
C GLU A 1042 -16.89 -15.72 -47.73
N THR A 1043 -17.42 -14.51 -47.56
CA THR A 1043 -18.15 -14.10 -46.33
C THR A 1043 -19.65 -14.24 -46.53
N CYS A 1044 -20.39 -14.70 -45.52
CA CYS A 1044 -21.86 -14.72 -45.56
C CYS A 1044 -22.45 -14.42 -44.18
N PRO A 1045 -23.47 -13.55 -44.05
CA PRO A 1045 -24.14 -13.35 -42.77
C PRO A 1045 -24.87 -14.63 -42.33
N LEU A 1046 -24.78 -14.96 -41.04
CA LEU A 1046 -25.47 -16.09 -40.44
C LEU A 1046 -25.76 -15.82 -38.96
N ASP A 1047 -27.04 -15.78 -38.60
CA ASP A 1047 -27.50 -15.77 -37.21
C ASP A 1047 -27.93 -17.18 -36.82
N TRP A 1048 -27.33 -17.73 -35.75
CA TRP A 1048 -27.67 -19.08 -35.28
C TRP A 1048 -28.99 -19.13 -34.51
N ALA A 1049 -29.38 -18.03 -33.87
CA ALA A 1049 -30.63 -17.94 -33.11
C ALA A 1049 -31.85 -17.87 -34.03
N ASP A 1050 -31.70 -17.29 -35.24
CA ASP A 1050 -32.73 -17.21 -36.28
C ASP A 1050 -32.23 -17.73 -37.64
N PHE A 1051 -31.81 -19.00 -37.67
CA PHE A 1051 -31.22 -19.62 -38.86
C PHE A 1051 -32.21 -19.75 -40.04
N SER A 1052 -31.81 -19.25 -41.22
CA SER A 1052 -32.49 -19.48 -42.50
C SER A 1052 -31.68 -20.39 -43.43
N GLN A 1053 -32.36 -21.29 -44.14
CA GLN A 1053 -31.77 -22.20 -45.15
C GLN A 1053 -31.69 -21.57 -46.56
N ASP A 1054 -31.68 -20.25 -46.66
CA ASP A 1054 -31.53 -19.54 -47.93
C ASP A 1054 -30.14 -19.75 -48.53
N ALA A 1055 -30.00 -19.53 -49.84
CA ALA A 1055 -28.70 -19.61 -50.51
C ALA A 1055 -27.69 -18.63 -49.85
N PRO A 1056 -26.47 -19.08 -49.51
CA PRO A 1056 -25.84 -20.30 -50.00
C PRO A 1056 -25.97 -21.52 -49.06
N PHE A 1057 -26.75 -21.45 -47.98
CA PHE A 1057 -26.93 -22.50 -46.97
C PHE A 1057 -27.95 -23.59 -47.36
N ASP A 1058 -28.60 -23.42 -48.50
CA ASP A 1058 -29.46 -24.43 -49.16
C ASP A 1058 -28.67 -25.70 -49.55
N VAL A 1059 -27.35 -25.57 -49.75
CA VAL A 1059 -26.42 -26.67 -50.06
C VAL A 1059 -25.63 -27.11 -48.82
N PRO A 1060 -25.70 -28.39 -48.41
CA PRO A 1060 -24.97 -28.91 -47.26
C PRO A 1060 -23.44 -28.78 -47.34
N ALA A 1061 -22.81 -28.59 -46.20
CA ALA A 1061 -21.36 -28.60 -46.01
C ALA A 1061 -20.83 -30.02 -45.73
N THR A 1062 -19.64 -30.31 -46.26
CA THR A 1062 -18.89 -31.53 -45.93
C THR A 1062 -18.19 -31.40 -44.59
N MET A 1063 -17.80 -30.19 -44.19
CA MET A 1063 -17.19 -29.91 -42.90
C MET A 1063 -17.72 -28.60 -42.34
N LEU A 1064 -17.97 -28.60 -41.04
CA LEU A 1064 -18.22 -27.39 -40.26
C LEU A 1064 -17.07 -27.16 -39.29
N PHE A 1065 -16.70 -25.91 -39.08
CA PHE A 1065 -15.70 -25.49 -38.10
C PHE A 1065 -16.27 -24.38 -37.21
N ALA A 1066 -15.91 -24.38 -35.94
CA ALA A 1066 -16.23 -23.30 -35.00
C ALA A 1066 -15.17 -23.27 -33.90
N THR A 1067 -14.65 -22.09 -33.58
CA THR A 1067 -13.60 -21.90 -32.57
C THR A 1067 -13.94 -20.72 -31.67
N ASP A 1068 -14.00 -20.95 -30.35
CA ASP A 1068 -14.27 -19.92 -29.33
C ASP A 1068 -15.57 -19.14 -29.55
N VAL A 1069 -16.68 -19.85 -29.74
CA VAL A 1069 -18.00 -19.25 -30.05
C VAL A 1069 -19.07 -19.51 -28.98
N VAL A 1070 -18.75 -20.32 -27.98
CA VAL A 1070 -19.70 -20.70 -26.91
C VAL A 1070 -19.41 -19.86 -25.69
N TYR A 1071 -20.29 -18.90 -25.40
CA TYR A 1071 -20.18 -17.97 -24.27
C TYR A 1071 -21.35 -18.10 -23.28
N ALA A 1072 -22.40 -18.82 -23.68
CA ALA A 1072 -23.59 -19.11 -22.90
C ALA A 1072 -24.17 -20.48 -23.30
N PRO A 1073 -24.93 -21.16 -22.41
CA PRO A 1073 -25.51 -22.47 -22.70
C PRO A 1073 -26.37 -22.53 -23.98
N GLU A 1074 -27.04 -21.43 -24.33
CA GLU A 1074 -27.89 -21.31 -25.52
C GLU A 1074 -27.08 -21.40 -26.81
N HIS A 1075 -25.83 -20.90 -26.83
CA HIS A 1075 -24.98 -20.92 -28.02
C HIS A 1075 -24.66 -22.37 -28.46
N ALA A 1076 -24.41 -23.27 -27.50
CA ALA A 1076 -24.19 -24.68 -27.79
C ALA A 1076 -25.43 -25.34 -28.43
N CYS A 1077 -26.64 -24.97 -27.97
CA CYS A 1077 -27.89 -25.44 -28.56
C CYS A 1077 -28.10 -24.87 -29.98
N TRP A 1078 -27.87 -23.58 -30.19
CA TRP A 1078 -28.02 -22.94 -31.51
C TRP A 1078 -27.03 -23.50 -32.54
N LEU A 1079 -25.77 -23.72 -32.14
CA LEU A 1079 -24.75 -24.34 -32.99
C LEU A 1079 -25.12 -25.78 -33.37
N ARG A 1080 -25.65 -26.57 -32.43
CA ARG A 1080 -26.17 -27.93 -32.71
C ARG A 1080 -27.29 -27.90 -33.74
N ASP A 1081 -28.25 -27.00 -33.56
CA ASP A 1081 -29.43 -26.93 -34.41
C ASP A 1081 -29.07 -26.43 -35.81
N CYS A 1082 -28.16 -25.45 -35.92
CA CYS A 1082 -27.57 -25.01 -37.18
C CYS A 1082 -26.78 -26.12 -37.88
N ALA A 1083 -25.89 -26.80 -37.14
CA ALA A 1083 -25.09 -27.90 -37.69
C ALA A 1083 -25.97 -29.05 -38.21
N THR A 1084 -27.08 -29.34 -37.55
CA THR A 1084 -28.04 -30.38 -37.98
C THR A 1084 -28.66 -30.06 -39.35
N GLN A 1085 -28.79 -28.78 -39.72
CA GLN A 1085 -29.34 -28.36 -41.01
C GLN A 1085 -28.28 -28.20 -42.11
N LEU A 1086 -27.08 -27.76 -41.71
CA LEU A 1086 -25.97 -27.44 -42.60
C LEU A 1086 -25.09 -28.64 -42.94
N LEU A 1087 -24.94 -29.63 -42.06
CA LEU A 1087 -24.02 -30.74 -42.25
C LEU A 1087 -24.60 -31.79 -43.21
N SER A 1088 -23.80 -32.23 -44.18
CA SER A 1088 -24.15 -33.36 -45.05
C SER A 1088 -24.18 -34.69 -44.29
N ASP A 1089 -24.83 -35.71 -44.85
CA ASP A 1089 -25.03 -37.03 -44.19
C ASP A 1089 -23.72 -37.76 -43.81
N ASN A 1090 -22.58 -37.41 -44.42
CA ASN A 1090 -21.25 -37.93 -44.08
C ASN A 1090 -20.29 -36.85 -43.57
N GLY A 1091 -20.82 -35.67 -43.25
CA GLY A 1091 -20.02 -34.53 -42.82
C GLY A 1091 -19.55 -34.66 -41.37
N VAL A 1092 -18.54 -33.85 -41.03
CA VAL A 1092 -18.01 -33.72 -39.67
C VAL A 1092 -18.08 -32.27 -39.22
N PHE A 1093 -18.52 -32.04 -37.99
CA PHE A 1093 -18.43 -30.74 -37.33
C PHE A 1093 -17.31 -30.77 -36.29
N TRP A 1094 -16.32 -29.89 -36.46
CA TRP A 1094 -15.26 -29.68 -35.49
C TRP A 1094 -15.55 -28.40 -34.69
N LEU A 1095 -15.64 -28.55 -33.37
CA LEU A 1095 -15.89 -27.45 -32.45
C LEU A 1095 -14.75 -27.41 -31.43
N LEU A 1096 -14.03 -26.29 -31.35
CA LEU A 1096 -13.03 -26.05 -30.33
C LEU A 1096 -13.55 -25.00 -29.34
N VAL A 1097 -13.69 -25.40 -28.09
CA VAL A 1097 -14.20 -24.54 -27.00
C VAL A 1097 -13.06 -24.19 -26.05
N THR A 1098 -13.04 -22.93 -25.63
CA THR A 1098 -12.09 -22.42 -24.64
C THR A 1098 -12.62 -22.65 -23.23
N ILE A 1099 -11.84 -23.29 -22.36
CA ILE A 1099 -12.24 -23.59 -20.99
C ILE A 1099 -11.65 -22.59 -20.01
N ARG A 1100 -12.53 -21.80 -19.39
CA ARG A 1100 -12.22 -20.86 -18.33
C ARG A 1100 -12.76 -21.41 -17.00
N PRO A 1101 -11.90 -21.79 -16.04
CA PRO A 1101 -12.34 -22.47 -14.81
C PRO A 1101 -13.01 -21.50 -13.83
N ASN A 1102 -12.69 -20.21 -13.91
CA ASN A 1102 -13.11 -19.16 -12.99
C ASN A 1102 -13.93 -18.08 -13.73
N GLY A 1103 -14.80 -17.35 -13.00
CA GLY A 1103 -15.55 -16.21 -13.51
C GLY A 1103 -16.87 -16.55 -14.24
N LYS A 1104 -17.42 -15.56 -14.98
CA LYS A 1104 -18.77 -15.64 -15.60
C LYS A 1104 -18.94 -16.73 -16.67
N PHE A 1105 -17.84 -17.33 -17.10
CA PHE A 1105 -17.77 -18.33 -18.17
C PHE A 1105 -17.42 -19.74 -17.64
N ALA A 1106 -17.41 -19.93 -16.31
CA ALA A 1106 -17.18 -21.24 -15.69
C ALA A 1106 -18.29 -22.24 -16.08
N GLY A 1107 -17.89 -23.47 -16.44
CA GLY A 1107 -18.80 -24.56 -16.81
C GLY A 1107 -19.24 -24.60 -18.29
N ILE A 1108 -18.69 -23.75 -19.16
CA ILE A 1108 -19.05 -23.72 -20.59
C ILE A 1108 -18.79 -25.05 -21.32
N GLY A 1109 -17.72 -25.80 -20.98
CA GLY A 1109 -17.43 -27.11 -21.60
C GLY A 1109 -18.58 -28.11 -21.44
N ASP A 1110 -19.22 -28.11 -20.26
CA ASP A 1110 -20.34 -29.00 -19.95
C ASP A 1110 -21.60 -28.65 -20.76
N THR A 1111 -21.72 -27.41 -21.26
CA THR A 1111 -22.88 -26.97 -22.05
C THR A 1111 -22.91 -27.60 -23.44
N VAL A 1112 -21.75 -27.85 -24.05
CA VAL A 1112 -21.66 -28.55 -25.34
C VAL A 1112 -22.08 -30.01 -25.19
N GLU A 1113 -21.59 -30.68 -24.15
CA GLU A 1113 -22.01 -32.05 -23.87
C GLU A 1113 -23.51 -32.14 -23.60
N ALA A 1114 -24.06 -31.24 -22.79
CA ALA A 1114 -25.49 -31.19 -22.52
C ALA A 1114 -26.31 -30.96 -23.81
N ALA A 1115 -25.90 -30.02 -24.67
CA ALA A 1115 -26.61 -29.70 -25.90
C ALA A 1115 -26.64 -30.90 -26.86
N PHE A 1116 -25.48 -31.55 -27.07
CA PHE A 1116 -25.38 -32.65 -28.04
C PHE A 1116 -25.85 -33.99 -27.48
N THR A 1117 -26.02 -34.19 -26.17
CA THR A 1117 -26.59 -35.41 -25.57
C THR A 1117 -28.09 -35.30 -25.22
N ALA A 1118 -28.70 -34.12 -25.38
CA ALA A 1118 -30.11 -33.88 -25.08
C ALA A 1118 -31.07 -34.80 -25.85
N ALA A 1119 -32.08 -35.34 -25.14
CA ALA A 1119 -33.03 -36.30 -25.71
C ALA A 1119 -33.93 -35.70 -26.81
N ASP A 1120 -34.11 -34.38 -26.81
CA ASP A 1120 -34.91 -33.61 -27.77
C ASP A 1120 -34.10 -33.02 -28.92
N ARG A 1121 -32.80 -33.33 -29.04
CA ARG A 1121 -31.94 -32.85 -30.13
C ARG A 1121 -32.53 -33.12 -31.53
N PRO A 1122 -32.46 -32.18 -32.49
CA PRO A 1122 -33.11 -32.32 -33.78
C PRO A 1122 -32.55 -33.49 -34.61
N CYS A 1123 -33.39 -34.06 -35.48
CA CYS A 1123 -32.99 -35.10 -36.43
C CYS A 1123 -32.56 -34.45 -37.76
N GLY A 1124 -31.47 -34.96 -38.34
CA GLY A 1124 -31.04 -34.63 -39.68
C GLY A 1124 -31.95 -35.23 -40.76
N ARG A 1125 -31.59 -34.98 -42.03
CA ARG A 1125 -32.39 -35.36 -43.22
C ARG A 1125 -32.67 -36.87 -43.33
N THR A 1126 -31.79 -37.70 -42.74
CA THR A 1126 -31.87 -39.17 -42.74
C THR A 1126 -32.48 -39.75 -41.46
N GLY A 1127 -32.90 -38.91 -40.50
CA GLY A 1127 -33.44 -39.31 -39.20
C GLY A 1127 -32.38 -39.54 -38.11
N GLN A 1128 -31.08 -39.47 -38.45
CA GLN A 1128 -29.97 -39.54 -37.51
C GLN A 1128 -29.85 -38.26 -36.68
N ARG A 1129 -29.12 -38.30 -35.57
CA ARG A 1129 -28.88 -37.14 -34.70
C ARG A 1129 -27.40 -36.86 -34.60
N LEU A 1130 -27.03 -35.59 -34.50
CA LEU A 1130 -25.63 -35.24 -34.22
C LEU A 1130 -25.28 -35.66 -32.79
N ASP A 1131 -24.12 -36.29 -32.65
CA ASP A 1131 -23.57 -36.72 -31.38
C ASP A 1131 -22.06 -36.45 -31.34
N ILE A 1132 -21.51 -36.41 -30.12
CA ILE A 1132 -20.07 -36.23 -29.91
C ILE A 1132 -19.39 -37.59 -30.17
N LEU A 1133 -18.71 -37.69 -31.32
CA LEU A 1133 -18.00 -38.90 -31.73
C LEU A 1133 -16.64 -39.03 -31.04
N GLN A 1134 -16.00 -37.89 -30.74
CA GLN A 1134 -14.72 -37.83 -30.03
C GLN A 1134 -14.60 -36.50 -29.28
N ARG A 1135 -14.06 -36.56 -28.06
CA ARG A 1135 -13.66 -35.40 -27.24
C ARG A 1135 -12.18 -35.51 -26.93
N GLU A 1136 -11.47 -34.40 -27.00
CA GLU A 1136 -10.05 -34.31 -26.67
C GLU A 1136 -9.76 -33.01 -25.95
N LYS A 1137 -9.09 -33.11 -24.79
CA LYS A 1137 -8.55 -31.96 -24.08
C LYS A 1137 -7.20 -31.58 -24.69
N LEU A 1138 -7.03 -30.29 -24.98
CA LEU A 1138 -5.83 -29.71 -25.56
C LEU A 1138 -5.26 -28.68 -24.62
N ASP A 1139 -3.98 -28.83 -24.28
CA ASP A 1139 -3.30 -27.88 -23.40
C ASP A 1139 -3.14 -26.51 -24.09
N LYS A 1140 -3.27 -25.44 -23.30
CA LYS A 1140 -2.97 -24.10 -23.78
C LYS A 1140 -1.48 -23.98 -24.11
N ARG A 1141 -1.16 -23.33 -25.23
CA ARG A 1141 0.24 -23.07 -25.61
C ARG A 1141 0.71 -21.75 -25.02
N SER A 1142 1.92 -21.74 -24.46
CA SER A 1142 2.55 -20.50 -23.98
C SER A 1142 2.62 -19.47 -25.12
N GLY A 1143 2.15 -18.25 -24.86
CA GLY A 1143 2.03 -17.18 -25.86
C GLY A 1143 0.75 -17.19 -26.72
N VAL A 1144 -0.14 -18.17 -26.56
CA VAL A 1144 -1.36 -18.31 -27.39
C VAL A 1144 -2.63 -18.39 -26.55
N GLY A 1145 -3.48 -17.36 -26.67
CA GLY A 1145 -4.77 -17.26 -25.99
C GLY A 1145 -4.69 -16.55 -24.63
N ARG A 1146 -5.86 -16.19 -24.10
CA ARG A 1146 -5.94 -15.41 -22.86
C ARG A 1146 -5.55 -16.23 -21.63
N GLY A 1147 -5.03 -15.59 -20.59
CA GLY A 1147 -4.55 -16.10 -19.31
C GLY A 1147 -5.60 -16.73 -18.44
N ASP A 1148 -6.83 -16.22 -18.51
CA ASP A 1148 -7.99 -16.83 -17.89
C ASP A 1148 -8.44 -18.14 -18.60
N GLU A 1149 -7.80 -18.51 -19.72
CA GLU A 1149 -8.01 -19.78 -20.41
C GLU A 1149 -7.08 -20.85 -19.84
N SER A 1150 -7.66 -21.89 -19.25
CA SER A 1150 -6.90 -23.00 -18.68
C SER A 1150 -6.47 -24.04 -19.74
N HIS A 1151 -7.38 -24.36 -20.65
CA HIS A 1151 -7.18 -25.34 -21.72
C HIS A 1151 -8.28 -25.20 -22.78
N TYR A 1152 -8.18 -25.96 -23.87
CA TYR A 1152 -9.22 -26.05 -24.89
C TYR A 1152 -9.81 -27.46 -24.95
N GLU A 1153 -11.07 -27.57 -25.35
CA GLU A 1153 -11.73 -28.84 -25.62
C GLU A 1153 -12.15 -28.94 -27.08
N LEU A 1154 -11.59 -29.95 -27.76
CA LEU A 1154 -11.89 -30.25 -29.15
C LEU A 1154 -12.93 -31.36 -29.24
N PHE A 1155 -14.05 -31.04 -29.89
CA PHE A 1155 -15.14 -31.96 -30.17
C PHE A 1155 -15.17 -32.31 -31.66
N ARG A 1156 -15.22 -33.60 -31.95
CA ARG A 1156 -15.57 -34.13 -33.27
C ARG A 1156 -17.00 -34.62 -33.23
N ILE A 1157 -17.88 -33.93 -33.93
CA ILE A 1157 -19.32 -34.17 -33.94
C ILE A 1157 -19.72 -34.74 -35.31
N GLY A 1158 -20.63 -35.71 -35.32
CA GLY A 1158 -21.17 -36.31 -36.54
C GLY A 1158 -22.43 -37.11 -36.27
N TRP A 1159 -22.99 -37.71 -37.33
CA TRP A 1159 -24.25 -38.44 -37.25
C TRP A 1159 -24.10 -39.79 -36.54
N ALA A 1160 -24.91 -40.04 -35.50
CA ALA A 1160 -24.98 -41.29 -34.74
C ALA A 1160 -26.40 -41.90 -34.73
#